data_AF-A0AAW0R5K6-F1
#
_entry.id   AF-A0AAW0R5K6-F1
#
_cell.length_a   1.000
_cell.length_b   1.000
_cell.length_c   1.000
_cell.angle_alpha   90.00
_cell.angle_beta   90.00
_cell.angle_gamma   90.00
#
_symmetry.space_group_name_H-M   'P 1'
#
loop_
_entity.id
_entity.type
_entity.pdbx_description
1 polymer ?
#
loop_
_entity_poly.entity_id
_entity_poly.type
_entity_poly.pdbx_seq_one_letter_code
_entity_poly.pdbx_strand_id
1 'polypeptide(L)'
;MKFSHSIQFNAVPDWSSHYIAYSNLKKLIYTLEKSIPQQGTTDVETRPLLRDDDPQTIFSRALDVELEKITSFYQIKEKEIFEDVESLLRDLRDENGDAAAIKNMSRTDADNIRQLARDRRSSRGARSTEDGREDSDSDEDDETAALNKRPTSGGGRRRSIPSAMHASTDLGASTDMGRSTRRTSIAGGFTDYAEIEEMYTSSIMLKKRIVGLYVQLCELKSYVQLNHTGFRKILKKFDKIVDVEMRSKYMAATVEPAYPFRAETMAQLDDYIARLEQAFADTATQGDLDLAKRDLRSHLREHVVWERNTVWRELIGLERRAEAASLGHGLLGGVNESASRLQGDDVPLSPTKEFRTPIGRLSVPTWIYGKPVITLLIVIAVFLVLLYVPFMESPEQQDCAAMLAFVSLLWATEAIPLFVTALLIPFLAVVLNIPRSDDTHERLDSKAATAYIFAAMWTPVIMLLLGGFTIAAAVSKMGIDKRVATFVLAKAGTRPRTVLVVNMFVAGFASMWVSNVAAPVLCFSILEPILRNLPQGSNMAKSLIIGIALASNIGGMLSPISSPQNIIALDNMDPQPSWGQWFFVVLPVGAVSLLCIWVLLLVTFNPSRGTTIMPVRVVREKFTAKHHSLESTFGDMGVIAILPMVVFFGTSILSKDDFNNFPWTIIILAAGGLSLGKSVKSSGLLHTVAVDISQRVDGLSLYSVVLVFATLTMVFATFISHSVAAFIILPLVAEIGRGLDEPHPNLLVMTCALMCSGAMALPTTSFPNITAIMKEDATGQRYLTVNHFISRGIPASIMTLCVVVTLGYGSMHVMGF
;
A
#
# COMPACT_ATOMS: atom_id res chain seq x y z
N MET A 1 -2.83 33.13 6.56
CA MET A 1 -2.08 31.94 7.02
C MET A 1 -1.06 32.32 8.08
N LYS A 2 -0.87 31.51 9.13
CA LYS A 2 0.26 31.65 10.06
C LYS A 2 1.56 31.39 9.28
N PHE A 3 2.62 32.15 9.57
CA PHE A 3 3.88 32.06 8.81
C PHE A 3 4.53 30.66 8.82
N SER A 4 4.31 29.85 9.86
CA SER A 4 4.72 28.45 9.89
C SER A 4 4.12 27.61 8.75
N HIS A 5 2.84 27.83 8.42
CA HIS A 5 2.20 27.17 7.28
C HIS A 5 2.71 27.72 5.96
N SER A 6 3.01 29.02 5.91
CA SER A 6 3.61 29.63 4.72
C SER A 6 4.98 29.05 4.39
N ILE A 7 5.79 28.67 5.39
CA ILE A 7 7.06 27.96 5.15
C ILE A 7 6.74 26.57 4.59
N GLN A 8 5.85 25.81 5.21
CA GLN A 8 5.49 24.46 4.75
C GLN A 8 4.95 24.43 3.31
N PHE A 9 4.21 25.46 2.87
CA PHE A 9 3.65 25.54 1.51
C PHE A 9 4.61 26.03 0.44
N ASN A 10 5.69 26.70 0.82
CA ASN A 10 6.66 27.26 -0.12
C ASN A 10 8.05 26.65 0.01
N ALA A 11 8.21 25.70 0.93
CA ALA A 11 9.43 24.92 1.08
C ALA A 11 9.46 23.83 0.03
N VAL A 12 10.64 23.59 -0.53
CA VAL A 12 10.92 22.39 -1.32
C VAL A 12 10.78 21.18 -0.38
N PRO A 13 9.99 20.14 -0.71
CA PRO A 13 9.70 19.01 0.18
C PRO A 13 10.98 18.34 0.72
N ASP A 14 11.94 18.11 -0.17
CA ASP A 14 13.22 17.47 0.13
C ASP A 14 14.11 18.33 1.05
N TRP A 15 13.89 19.65 1.09
CA TRP A 15 14.69 20.58 1.88
C TRP A 15 13.97 21.03 3.17
N SER A 16 12.75 20.53 3.41
CA SER A 16 11.85 20.98 4.48
C SER A 16 12.49 20.97 5.88
N SER A 17 13.36 20.00 6.19
CA SER A 17 14.12 19.89 7.45
C SER A 17 15.20 20.96 7.62
N HIS A 18 15.69 21.50 6.51
CA HIS A 18 16.77 22.48 6.45
C HIS A 18 16.26 23.93 6.44
N TYR A 19 14.94 24.16 6.38
CA TYR A 19 14.38 25.48 6.65
C TYR A 19 14.40 25.80 8.15
N ILE A 20 14.30 27.09 8.47
CA ILE A 20 14.19 27.55 9.85
C ILE A 20 13.02 26.87 10.59
N ALA A 21 13.32 26.28 11.75
CA ALA A 21 12.35 25.57 12.59
C ALA A 21 11.44 26.55 13.36
N TYR A 22 10.69 27.37 12.63
CA TYR A 22 9.91 28.50 13.15
C TYR A 22 8.94 28.09 14.27
N SER A 23 8.31 26.92 14.17
CA SER A 23 7.39 26.40 15.20
C SER A 23 8.11 26.03 16.51
N ASN A 24 9.32 25.47 16.42
CA ASN A 24 10.12 25.09 17.59
C ASN A 24 10.67 26.34 18.28
N LEU A 25 11.23 27.28 17.51
CA LEU A 25 11.65 28.58 18.04
C LEU A 25 10.47 29.32 18.67
N LYS A 26 9.29 29.31 18.05
CA LYS A 26 8.09 29.90 18.63
C LYS A 26 7.71 29.26 19.97
N LYS A 27 7.79 27.93 20.09
CA LYS A 27 7.55 27.24 21.38
C LYS A 27 8.59 27.65 22.42
N LEU A 28 9.87 27.71 22.04
CA LEU A 28 10.95 28.17 22.91
C LEU A 28 10.68 29.59 23.44
N ILE A 29 10.22 30.52 22.61
CA ILE A 29 9.87 31.88 23.04
C ILE A 29 8.79 31.86 24.13
N TYR A 30 7.73 31.06 23.99
CA TYR A 30 6.68 30.94 25.02
C TYR A 30 7.16 30.24 26.29
N THR A 31 8.09 29.30 26.18
CA THR A 31 8.73 28.68 27.35
C THR A 31 9.59 29.70 28.10
N LEU A 32 10.36 30.52 27.36
CA LEU A 32 11.18 31.58 27.92
C LEU A 32 10.33 32.69 28.57
N GLU A 33 9.19 33.06 27.97
CA GLU A 33 8.22 33.98 28.57
C GLU A 33 7.75 33.52 29.96
N LYS A 34 7.42 32.22 30.10
CA LYS A 34 7.01 31.64 31.39
C LYS A 34 8.13 31.62 32.44
N SER A 35 9.39 31.68 32.00
CA SER A 35 10.55 31.69 32.89
C SER A 35 10.97 33.11 33.32
N ILE A 36 10.46 34.15 32.65
CA ILE A 36 10.68 35.54 33.05
C ILE A 36 9.78 35.82 34.27
N PRO A 37 10.33 36.26 35.42
CA PRO A 37 9.52 36.63 36.56
C PRO A 37 8.56 37.75 36.16
N GLN A 38 7.26 37.55 36.33
CA GLN A 38 6.30 38.65 36.28
C GLN A 38 6.68 39.64 37.39
N GLN A 39 7.11 40.85 37.02
CA GLN A 39 7.28 41.96 37.95
C GLN A 39 5.90 42.37 38.48
N GLY A 40 5.43 41.66 39.51
CA GLY A 40 4.14 41.95 40.13
C GLY A 40 3.52 40.77 40.84
N THR A 41 4.21 40.20 41.83
CA THR A 41 3.70 39.92 43.19
C THR A 41 4.74 39.12 43.96
N THR A 42 4.96 39.55 45.19
CA THR A 42 5.82 38.98 46.22
C THR A 42 5.60 37.48 46.42
N ASP A 43 6.61 36.66 46.10
CA ASP A 43 6.95 35.47 46.86
C ASP A 43 8.41 35.09 46.58
N VAL A 44 9.26 35.31 47.57
CA VAL A 44 10.72 35.04 47.50
C VAL A 44 11.01 33.53 47.42
N GLU A 45 10.03 32.68 47.72
CA GLU A 45 10.15 31.22 47.81
C GLU A 45 9.86 30.45 46.51
N THR A 46 9.33 31.10 45.46
CA THR A 46 9.03 30.43 44.18
C THR A 46 10.05 30.71 43.08
N ARG A 47 11.28 31.09 43.47
CA ARG A 47 12.35 31.31 42.51
C ARG A 47 12.85 29.93 42.02
N PRO A 48 12.60 29.54 40.75
CA PRO A 48 13.12 28.29 40.25
C PRO A 48 14.65 28.41 40.19
N LEU A 49 15.35 27.45 40.81
CA LEU A 49 16.79 27.29 40.73
C LEU A 49 17.18 26.90 39.30
N LEU A 50 17.22 27.87 38.39
CA LEU A 50 17.82 27.75 37.07
C LEU A 50 19.02 28.70 37.00
N ARG A 51 20.10 28.17 36.43
CA ARG A 51 21.38 28.83 36.15
C ARG A 51 21.15 30.22 35.53
N ASP A 52 22.02 31.17 35.87
CA ASP A 52 22.13 32.57 35.39
C ASP A 52 22.21 32.78 33.86
N ASP A 53 21.63 31.92 33.02
CA ASP A 53 21.63 32.10 31.57
C ASP A 53 20.47 33.03 31.17
N ASP A 54 20.82 34.27 30.81
CA ASP A 54 19.90 35.30 30.29
C ASP A 54 19.05 34.72 29.12
N PRO A 55 17.70 34.83 29.13
CA PRO A 55 16.82 34.35 28.06
C PRO A 55 17.24 34.75 26.64
N GLN A 56 17.91 35.91 26.51
CA GLN A 56 18.47 36.37 25.23
C GLN A 56 19.58 35.45 24.72
N THR A 57 20.44 34.94 25.61
CA THR A 57 21.56 34.05 25.27
C THR A 57 21.09 32.64 24.89
N ILE A 58 20.04 32.15 25.54
CA ILE A 58 19.43 30.85 25.19
C ILE A 58 18.79 30.94 23.81
N PHE A 59 18.07 32.02 23.53
CA PHE A 59 17.43 32.23 22.24
C PHE A 59 18.46 32.50 21.13
N SER A 60 19.54 33.25 21.40
CA SER A 60 20.61 33.48 20.43
C SER A 60 21.32 32.19 20.05
N ARG A 61 21.67 31.33 21.02
CA ARG A 61 22.27 30.01 20.75
C ARG A 61 21.37 29.15 19.86
N ALA A 62 20.05 29.16 20.11
CA ALA A 62 19.10 28.41 19.28
C ALA A 62 19.00 28.98 17.85
N LEU A 63 19.13 30.31 17.68
CA LEU A 63 19.19 30.93 16.36
C LEU A 63 20.49 30.64 15.62
N ASP A 64 21.62 30.60 16.34
CA ASP A 64 22.94 30.30 15.77
C ASP A 64 22.98 28.87 15.20
N VAL A 65 22.42 27.90 15.94
CA VAL A 65 22.28 26.50 15.46
C VAL A 65 21.44 26.43 14.20
N GLU A 66 20.33 27.17 14.13
CA GLU A 66 19.48 27.22 12.94
C GLU A 66 20.18 27.91 11.76
N LEU A 67 20.99 28.95 12.02
CA LEU A 67 21.76 29.66 11.00
C LEU A 67 22.88 28.79 10.43
N GLU A 68 23.60 28.05 11.28
CA GLU A 68 24.65 27.10 10.86
C GLU A 68 24.07 25.97 10.00
N LYS A 69 22.92 25.42 10.41
CA LYS A 69 22.18 24.42 9.63
C LYS A 69 21.80 24.93 8.23
N ILE A 70 21.29 26.16 8.14
CA ILE A 70 20.90 26.77 6.86
C ILE A 70 22.13 27.06 5.99
N THR A 71 23.21 27.55 6.60
CA THR A 71 24.44 27.91 5.89
C THR A 71 25.16 26.70 5.34
N SER A 72 25.32 25.65 6.15
CA SER A 72 25.95 24.39 5.74
C SER A 72 25.18 23.71 4.62
N PHE A 73 23.85 23.66 4.71
CA PHE A 73 23.00 23.11 3.67
C PHE A 73 23.11 23.91 2.36
N TYR A 74 23.05 25.24 2.43
CA TYR A 74 23.16 26.11 1.26
C TYR A 74 24.48 25.88 0.52
N GLN A 75 25.61 25.85 1.23
CA GLN A 75 26.94 25.67 0.60
C GLN A 75 27.08 24.32 -0.13
N ILE A 76 26.52 23.25 0.45
CA ILE A 76 26.54 21.93 -0.19
C ILE A 76 25.70 21.97 -1.47
N LYS A 77 24.49 22.54 -1.40
CA LYS A 77 23.57 22.59 -2.54
C LYS A 77 24.00 23.54 -3.64
N GLU A 78 24.56 24.69 -3.29
CA GLU A 78 25.13 25.61 -4.25
C GLU A 78 26.25 24.93 -5.06
N LYS A 79 27.18 24.25 -4.37
CA LYS A 79 28.28 23.56 -5.03
C LYS A 79 27.80 22.45 -5.97
N GLU A 80 26.85 21.64 -5.52
CA GLU A 80 26.24 20.57 -6.33
C GLU A 80 25.58 21.13 -7.60
N ILE A 81 24.73 22.15 -7.45
CA ILE A 81 23.98 22.73 -8.57
C ILE A 81 24.93 23.48 -9.52
N PHE A 82 25.93 24.20 -9.02
CA PHE A 82 26.88 24.92 -9.86
C PHE A 82 27.78 23.98 -10.66
N GLU A 83 28.25 22.88 -10.06
CA GLU A 83 29.00 21.84 -10.78
C GLU A 83 28.16 21.24 -11.93
N ASP A 84 26.86 20.98 -11.69
CA ASP A 84 25.95 20.46 -12.71
C ASP A 84 25.65 21.47 -13.83
N VAL A 85 25.49 22.75 -13.49
CA VAL A 85 25.29 23.83 -14.47
C VAL A 85 26.54 24.02 -15.32
N GLU A 86 27.73 24.02 -14.71
CA GLU A 86 28.98 24.11 -15.46
C GLU A 86 29.19 22.90 -16.38
N SER A 87 28.87 21.69 -15.92
CA SER A 87 28.90 20.49 -16.77
C SER A 87 27.97 20.65 -17.97
N LEU A 88 26.72 21.08 -17.75
CA LEU A 88 25.77 21.28 -18.83
C LEU A 88 26.22 22.35 -19.84
N LEU A 89 26.79 23.46 -19.35
CA LEU A 89 27.29 24.51 -20.22
C LEU A 89 28.52 24.07 -21.03
N ARG A 90 29.32 23.13 -20.53
CA ARG A 90 30.42 22.50 -21.30
C ARG A 90 29.85 21.57 -22.38
N ASP A 91 28.90 20.71 -22.02
CA ASP A 91 28.26 19.79 -22.97
C ASP A 91 27.62 20.56 -24.16
N LEU A 92 26.99 21.72 -23.88
CA LEU A 92 26.40 22.59 -24.91
C LEU A 92 27.44 23.30 -25.79
N ARG A 93 28.64 23.59 -25.27
CA ARG A 93 29.73 24.17 -26.06
C ARG A 93 30.34 23.13 -26.98
N ASP A 94 30.47 21.89 -26.53
CA ASP A 94 31.05 20.80 -27.30
C ASP A 94 30.12 20.41 -28.47
N GLU A 95 28.80 20.32 -28.26
CA GLU A 95 27.84 20.07 -29.36
C GLU A 95 27.81 21.20 -30.39
N ASN A 96 27.89 22.47 -29.95
CA ASN A 96 27.97 23.62 -30.88
C ASN A 96 29.31 23.65 -31.64
N GLY A 97 30.39 23.16 -31.03
CA GLY A 97 31.71 23.02 -31.64
C GLY A 97 31.73 21.96 -32.75
N ASP A 98 31.11 20.81 -32.50
CA ASP A 98 31.00 19.72 -33.49
C ASP A 98 30.08 20.11 -34.65
N ALA A 99 28.98 20.83 -34.40
CA ALA A 99 28.13 21.39 -35.45
C ALA A 99 28.88 22.41 -36.34
N ALA A 100 29.78 23.21 -35.77
CA ALA A 100 30.63 24.14 -36.52
C ALA A 100 31.75 23.42 -37.30
N ALA A 101 32.33 22.34 -36.75
CA ALA A 101 33.33 21.50 -37.41
C ALA A 101 32.73 20.76 -38.63
N ILE A 102 31.52 20.21 -38.51
CA ILE A 102 30.78 19.57 -39.62
C ILE A 102 30.47 20.58 -40.74
N LYS A 103 30.10 21.82 -40.37
CA LYS A 103 29.83 22.90 -41.34
C LYS A 103 31.09 23.37 -42.08
N ASN A 104 32.26 23.28 -41.44
CA ASN A 104 33.56 23.56 -42.07
C ASN A 104 34.08 22.39 -42.92
N MET A 105 33.81 21.14 -42.53
CA MET A 105 34.15 19.95 -43.32
C MET A 105 33.35 19.90 -44.64
N SER A 106 32.05 20.27 -44.59
CA SER A 106 31.17 20.42 -45.77
C SER A 106 31.67 21.46 -46.81
N ARG A 107 32.41 22.50 -46.38
CA ARG A 107 33.00 23.48 -47.30
C ARG A 107 34.26 22.96 -48.00
N THR A 108 34.96 22.01 -47.40
CA THR A 108 36.22 21.47 -47.94
C THR A 108 35.97 20.34 -48.95
N ASP A 109 34.85 19.61 -48.82
CA ASP A 109 34.45 18.58 -49.78
C ASP A 109 33.80 19.12 -51.06
N ALA A 110 33.29 20.36 -51.04
CA ALA A 110 32.69 21.00 -52.22
C ALA A 110 33.72 21.32 -53.33
N ASP A 111 34.99 21.56 -52.96
CA ASP A 111 36.06 21.83 -53.93
C ASP A 111 36.64 20.53 -54.54
N ASN A 112 36.63 19.42 -53.79
CA ASN A 112 37.09 18.12 -54.30
C ASN A 112 36.07 17.46 -55.26
N ILE A 113 34.77 17.72 -55.10
CA ILE A 113 33.71 17.16 -55.97
C ILE A 113 33.68 17.86 -57.35
N ARG A 114 34.12 19.12 -57.45
CA ARG A 114 34.22 19.84 -58.74
C ARG A 114 35.31 19.27 -59.66
N GLN A 115 36.33 18.61 -59.10
CA GLN A 115 37.43 18.05 -59.88
C GLN A 115 37.12 16.63 -60.42
N LEU A 116 36.25 15.88 -59.73
CA LEU A 116 35.81 14.54 -60.14
C LEU A 116 34.61 14.54 -61.14
N ALA A 117 33.90 15.65 -61.27
CA ALA A 117 32.75 15.78 -62.16
C ALA A 117 33.10 16.05 -63.65
N ARG A 118 34.39 16.25 -63.98
CA ARG A 118 34.83 16.54 -65.37
C ARG A 118 35.10 15.29 -66.23
N ASP A 119 35.27 14.10 -65.63
CA ASP A 119 35.78 12.92 -66.35
C ASP A 119 34.75 11.81 -66.64
N ARG A 120 33.46 12.03 -66.39
CA ARG A 120 32.42 11.05 -66.74
C ARG A 120 31.37 11.63 -67.69
N ARG A 121 31.78 11.63 -68.97
CA ARG A 121 31.01 11.25 -70.17
C ARG A 121 29.56 11.73 -70.21
N SER A 122 29.25 12.68 -71.10
CA SER A 122 28.96 12.37 -72.51
C SER A 122 28.06 11.14 -72.69
N SER A 123 26.74 11.32 -72.73
CA SER A 123 25.88 10.75 -73.78
C SER A 123 24.40 10.99 -73.43
N ARG A 124 23.68 11.59 -74.40
CA ARG A 124 22.21 11.55 -74.63
C ARG A 124 21.35 12.20 -73.52
N GLY A 125 20.56 13.24 -73.73
CA GLY A 125 19.91 13.79 -74.92
C GLY A 125 18.40 13.61 -74.82
N ALA A 126 17.67 14.75 -74.76
CA ALA A 126 16.20 15.00 -74.84
C ALA A 126 15.61 15.56 -73.53
N ARG A 127 15.25 16.87 -73.45
CA ARG A 127 13.96 17.53 -73.84
C ARG A 127 12.77 16.97 -73.02
N SER A 128 11.86 17.74 -72.41
CA SER A 128 11.42 19.14 -72.55
C SER A 128 10.68 19.56 -71.24
N THR A 129 10.85 20.80 -70.74
CA THR A 129 9.95 22.00 -70.82
C THR A 129 8.87 22.11 -69.74
N GLU A 130 8.89 23.26 -69.05
CA GLU A 130 7.74 24.12 -68.65
C GLU A 130 6.66 23.52 -67.71
N ASP A 131 6.03 24.24 -66.77
CA ASP A 131 6.00 25.66 -66.43
C ASP A 131 5.27 25.89 -65.10
N GLY A 132 5.45 27.09 -64.53
CA GLY A 132 4.40 27.90 -63.84
C GLY A 132 4.01 27.53 -62.40
N ARG A 133 4.35 28.34 -61.37
CA ARG A 133 3.78 29.65 -60.93
C ARG A 133 2.48 29.51 -60.12
N GLU A 134 2.53 29.84 -58.82
CA GLU A 134 1.91 31.04 -58.15
C GLU A 134 0.42 30.73 -57.80
N ASP A 135 -0.20 30.96 -56.63
CA ASP A 135 -0.12 31.88 -55.48
C ASP A 135 -0.91 31.25 -54.29
N SER A 136 -0.54 31.44 -53.01
CA SER A 136 -0.96 32.46 -52.01
C SER A 136 -2.33 32.27 -51.33
N ASP A 137 -2.29 32.50 -50.00
CA ASP A 137 -3.37 32.84 -49.03
C ASP A 137 -4.32 31.72 -48.56
N SER A 138 -4.88 31.69 -47.35
CA SER A 138 -4.57 32.21 -45.99
C SER A 138 -5.60 31.57 -45.03
N ASP A 139 -5.25 31.51 -43.74
CA ASP A 139 -6.09 31.51 -42.54
C ASP A 139 -6.93 30.30 -42.03
N GLU A 140 -6.61 29.99 -40.76
CA GLU A 140 -7.45 29.73 -39.57
C GLU A 140 -8.24 28.42 -39.37
N ASP A 141 -7.77 27.71 -38.33
CA ASP A 141 -8.46 27.17 -37.16
C ASP A 141 -9.41 25.94 -37.24
N ASP A 142 -8.90 24.91 -36.53
CA ASP A 142 -9.54 24.07 -35.51
C ASP A 142 -10.28 22.75 -35.85
N GLU A 143 -10.06 21.83 -34.90
CA GLU A 143 -10.92 20.72 -34.48
C GLU A 143 -10.97 19.41 -35.31
N THR A 144 -10.30 18.40 -34.72
CA THR A 144 -10.78 17.02 -34.45
C THR A 144 -11.46 16.19 -35.55
N ALA A 145 -10.81 15.09 -35.98
CA ALA A 145 -11.30 13.70 -35.85
C ALA A 145 -10.67 12.67 -36.83
N ALA A 146 -10.40 11.49 -36.26
CA ALA A 146 -10.62 10.14 -36.82
C ALA A 146 -9.77 9.58 -38.00
N LEU A 147 -8.90 8.65 -37.61
CA LEU A 147 -8.86 7.22 -38.01
C LEU A 147 -8.45 6.76 -39.43
N ASN A 148 -7.58 5.73 -39.37
CA ASN A 148 -7.40 4.57 -40.27
C ASN A 148 -6.42 4.67 -41.45
N LYS A 149 -5.31 3.91 -41.36
CA LYS A 149 -5.06 2.73 -42.22
C LYS A 149 -3.82 1.91 -41.80
N ARG A 150 -3.95 0.58 -41.92
CA ARG A 150 -2.91 -0.48 -41.98
C ARG A 150 -2.58 -0.77 -43.49
N PRO A 151 -1.78 -1.80 -43.87
CA PRO A 151 -0.36 -2.10 -43.59
C PRO A 151 0.43 -2.58 -44.85
N THR A 152 1.77 -2.68 -44.81
CA THR A 152 2.59 -3.56 -45.71
C THR A 152 3.95 -3.79 -45.01
N SER A 153 4.42 -4.97 -44.57
CA SER A 153 4.71 -6.29 -45.19
C SER A 153 6.17 -6.47 -45.63
N GLY A 154 6.83 -7.50 -45.06
CA GLY A 154 8.06 -8.14 -45.56
C GLY A 154 9.35 -7.60 -44.93
N GLY A 155 10.28 -8.37 -44.37
CA GLY A 155 10.53 -9.81 -44.38
C GLY A 155 12.03 -10.07 -44.64
N GLY A 156 12.71 -10.81 -43.76
CA GLY A 156 14.05 -11.38 -44.01
C GLY A 156 15.05 -11.12 -42.87
N ARG A 157 15.26 -12.05 -41.92
CA ARG A 157 16.13 -13.26 -41.90
C ARG A 157 17.64 -13.01 -41.73
N ARG A 158 18.14 -13.53 -40.58
CA ARG A 158 19.44 -14.21 -40.33
C ARG A 158 20.67 -13.28 -40.22
N ARG A 159 21.71 -13.56 -39.41
CA ARG A 159 22.24 -14.79 -38.80
C ARG A 159 23.25 -14.43 -37.70
N SER A 160 23.39 -15.30 -36.71
CA SER A 160 24.39 -15.34 -35.62
C SER A 160 25.81 -15.67 -36.08
N ILE A 161 26.84 -15.32 -35.28
CA ILE A 161 27.97 -16.18 -34.82
C ILE A 161 28.87 -15.43 -33.79
N PRO A 162 29.60 -16.13 -32.88
CA PRO A 162 30.03 -15.67 -31.55
C PRO A 162 31.57 -15.67 -31.33
N SER A 163 32.05 -15.30 -30.12
CA SER A 163 33.20 -15.87 -29.33
C SER A 163 33.79 -14.79 -28.36
N ALA A 164 33.82 -14.98 -27.03
CA ALA A 164 34.89 -15.55 -26.14
C ALA A 164 36.20 -14.70 -26.11
N MET A 165 37.01 -14.49 -25.05
CA MET A 165 37.27 -15.09 -23.73
C MET A 165 38.38 -14.21 -23.03
N HIS A 166 38.37 -13.94 -21.71
CA HIS A 166 39.41 -14.22 -20.66
C HIS A 166 39.64 -12.98 -19.75
N ALA A 167 39.44 -13.06 -18.41
CA ALA A 167 40.40 -13.33 -17.30
C ALA A 167 41.44 -12.18 -17.08
N SER A 168 41.79 -11.68 -15.89
CA SER A 168 41.94 -12.25 -14.53
C SER A 168 42.08 -11.15 -13.43
N THR A 169 42.04 -11.61 -12.18
CA THR A 169 42.19 -10.99 -10.84
C THR A 169 43.53 -10.31 -10.51
N ASP A 170 43.55 -9.31 -9.62
CA ASP A 170 44.23 -9.41 -8.29
C ASP A 170 43.95 -8.26 -7.28
N LEU A 171 44.15 -8.58 -6.00
CA LEU A 171 43.92 -7.81 -4.76
C LEU A 171 44.99 -6.72 -4.44
N GLY A 172 44.60 -5.71 -3.65
CA GLY A 172 45.52 -4.87 -2.87
C GLY A 172 44.85 -3.66 -2.22
N ALA A 173 44.92 -3.55 -0.89
CA ALA A 173 44.21 -2.59 -0.05
C ALA A 173 44.82 -1.18 -0.01
N SER A 174 43.98 -0.14 0.04
CA SER A 174 44.24 1.07 0.84
C SER A 174 42.97 1.90 1.01
N THR A 175 42.83 2.42 2.23
CA THR A 175 41.91 3.43 2.73
C THR A 175 41.56 4.53 1.72
N ASP A 176 40.27 4.71 1.41
CA ASP A 176 39.78 6.04 1.07
C ASP A 176 38.27 6.19 1.24
N MET A 177 37.88 7.36 1.74
CA MET A 177 36.52 7.76 2.07
C MET A 177 35.78 8.10 0.76
N GLY A 178 35.02 7.13 0.25
CA GLY A 178 34.45 7.15 -1.10
C GLY A 178 33.30 8.14 -1.30
N ARG A 179 33.56 9.18 -2.11
CA ARG A 179 32.56 9.90 -2.92
C ARG A 179 31.71 8.91 -3.72
N SER A 180 30.41 8.84 -3.44
CA SER A 180 29.45 8.11 -4.27
C SER A 180 29.19 8.90 -5.56
N THR A 181 29.92 8.57 -6.61
CA THR A 181 29.60 8.98 -7.99
C THR A 181 28.42 8.16 -8.47
N ARG A 182 27.20 8.72 -8.39
CA ARG A 182 26.05 8.22 -9.15
C ARG A 182 26.25 8.57 -10.62
N ARG A 183 26.94 7.68 -11.35
CA ARG A 183 26.81 7.62 -12.82
C ARG A 183 25.51 6.91 -13.15
N THR A 184 24.55 7.66 -13.67
CA THR A 184 23.33 7.15 -14.29
C THR A 184 23.73 6.44 -15.59
N SER A 185 23.70 5.12 -15.59
CA SER A 185 24.01 4.28 -16.74
C SER A 185 22.74 3.98 -17.55
N ILE A 186 22.57 4.65 -18.70
CA ILE A 186 21.78 4.10 -19.82
C ILE A 186 22.48 4.51 -21.13
N ALA A 187 23.35 3.66 -21.65
CA ALA A 187 23.67 3.61 -23.08
C ALA A 187 24.35 2.27 -23.39
N GLY A 188 23.77 1.48 -24.28
CA GLY A 188 24.32 0.18 -24.68
C GLY A 188 23.44 -0.61 -25.65
N GLY A 189 23.39 -0.16 -26.92
CA GLY A 189 23.37 -1.04 -28.10
C GLY A 189 22.06 -1.22 -28.89
N PHE A 190 21.90 -0.51 -30.01
CA PHE A 190 21.71 -1.07 -31.37
C PHE A 190 21.79 0.06 -32.42
N THR A 191 22.71 -0.07 -33.38
CA THR A 191 23.10 0.94 -34.37
C THR A 191 22.36 0.81 -35.71
N ASP A 192 22.40 1.91 -36.48
CA ASP A 192 22.15 2.06 -37.93
C ASP A 192 20.82 2.65 -38.44
N TYR A 193 19.95 3.14 -37.56
CA TYR A 193 18.96 4.18 -37.91
C TYR A 193 18.98 5.37 -36.92
N ALA A 194 20.02 5.42 -36.06
CA ALA A 194 20.04 6.20 -34.84
C ALA A 194 20.50 7.65 -35.02
N GLU A 195 21.36 7.99 -35.99
CA GLU A 195 21.99 9.33 -35.99
C GLU A 195 21.01 10.50 -36.18
N ILE A 196 19.89 10.30 -36.88
CA ILE A 196 18.86 11.35 -37.06
C ILE A 196 17.94 11.43 -35.83
N GLU A 197 17.61 10.30 -35.19
CA GLU A 197 16.76 10.25 -33.99
C GLU A 197 17.54 10.61 -32.71
N GLU A 198 18.86 10.39 -32.70
CA GLU A 198 19.79 10.72 -31.61
C GLU A 198 19.99 12.24 -31.49
N MET A 199 20.00 13.01 -32.59
CA MET A 199 20.01 14.48 -32.54
C MET A 199 18.70 15.09 -32.01
N TYR A 200 17.55 14.51 -32.37
CA TYR A 200 16.26 14.95 -31.83
C TYR A 200 16.10 14.55 -30.36
N THR A 201 16.62 13.40 -29.95
CA THR A 201 16.57 12.97 -28.55
C THR A 201 17.61 13.67 -27.67
N SER A 202 18.80 14.03 -28.19
CA SER A 202 19.82 14.80 -27.46
C SER A 202 19.34 16.22 -27.16
N SER A 203 18.83 16.95 -28.17
CA SER A 203 18.29 18.31 -27.99
C SER A 203 17.10 18.37 -27.03
N ILE A 204 16.20 17.37 -27.07
CA ILE A 204 15.09 17.26 -26.11
C ILE A 204 15.60 16.95 -24.69
N MET A 205 16.62 16.09 -24.55
CA MET A 205 17.21 15.77 -23.25
C MET A 205 17.96 16.96 -22.65
N LEU A 206 18.70 17.72 -23.46
CA LEU A 206 19.36 18.96 -23.06
C LEU A 206 18.35 20.01 -22.63
N LYS A 207 17.27 20.22 -23.41
CA LYS A 207 16.17 21.12 -23.04
C LYS A 207 15.59 20.77 -21.67
N LYS A 208 15.32 19.48 -21.41
CA LYS A 208 14.81 19.02 -20.10
C LYS A 208 15.82 19.23 -18.98
N ARG A 209 17.11 19.01 -19.23
CA ARG A 209 18.18 19.20 -18.23
C ARG A 209 18.35 20.69 -17.89
N ILE A 210 18.27 21.59 -18.87
CA ILE A 210 18.27 23.05 -18.64
C ILE A 210 17.07 23.47 -17.79
N VAL A 211 15.86 23.01 -18.12
CA VAL A 211 14.63 23.31 -17.34
C VAL A 211 14.78 22.81 -15.90
N GLY A 212 15.29 21.59 -15.70
CA GLY A 212 15.51 21.02 -14.37
C GLY A 212 16.48 21.85 -13.51
N LEU A 213 17.64 22.23 -14.06
CA LEU A 213 18.62 23.05 -13.33
C LEU A 213 18.11 24.48 -13.09
N TYR A 214 17.35 25.05 -14.02
CA TYR A 214 16.72 26.37 -13.83
C TYR A 214 15.76 26.37 -12.63
N VAL A 215 14.94 25.32 -12.51
CA VAL A 215 14.03 25.14 -11.37
C VAL A 215 14.81 25.04 -10.06
N GLN A 216 15.87 24.22 -10.01
CA GLN A 216 16.70 24.06 -8.81
C GLN A 216 17.39 25.37 -8.37
N LEU A 217 17.91 26.17 -9.31
CA LEU A 217 18.48 27.49 -8.99
C LEU A 217 17.42 28.46 -8.45
N CYS A 218 16.22 28.47 -9.03
CA CYS A 218 15.11 29.30 -8.56
C CYS A 218 14.62 28.88 -7.16
N GLU A 219 14.60 27.57 -6.89
CA GLU A 219 14.31 27.00 -5.58
C GLU A 219 15.37 27.40 -4.55
N LEU A 220 16.66 27.33 -4.91
CA LEU A 220 17.75 27.76 -4.04
C LEU A 220 17.66 29.26 -3.71
N LYS A 221 17.26 30.09 -4.69
CA LYS A 221 16.97 31.51 -4.47
C LYS A 221 15.80 31.72 -3.50
N SER A 222 14.70 30.98 -3.70
CA SER A 222 13.52 31.01 -2.82
C SER A 222 13.86 30.57 -1.40
N TYR A 223 14.72 29.55 -1.26
CA TYR A 223 15.21 29.05 0.03
C TYR A 223 15.90 30.14 0.85
N VAL A 224 16.79 30.94 0.25
CA VAL A 224 17.43 32.07 0.94
C VAL A 224 16.40 33.12 1.36
N GLN A 225 15.50 33.52 0.45
CA GLN A 225 14.49 34.55 0.72
C GLN A 225 13.52 34.16 1.86
N LEU A 226 13.07 32.90 1.88
CA LEU A 226 12.17 32.37 2.90
C LEU A 226 12.85 32.30 4.27
N ASN A 227 14.09 31.81 4.34
CA ASN A 227 14.83 31.73 5.60
C ASN A 227 15.17 33.12 6.14
N HIS A 228 15.59 34.06 5.29
CA HIS A 228 15.81 35.45 5.69
C HIS A 228 14.55 36.09 6.27
N THR A 229 13.39 35.88 5.61
CA THR A 229 12.09 36.34 6.12
C THR A 229 11.74 35.66 7.44
N GLY A 230 12.13 34.40 7.61
CA GLY A 230 11.90 33.62 8.83
C GLY A 230 12.65 34.14 10.04
N PHE A 231 13.95 34.41 9.90
CA PHE A 231 14.75 35.07 10.93
C PHE A 231 14.15 36.42 11.34
N ARG A 232 13.82 37.27 10.36
CA ARG A 232 13.20 38.58 10.63
C ARG A 232 11.88 38.45 11.41
N LYS A 233 11.03 37.47 11.06
CA LYS A 233 9.73 37.26 11.71
C LYS A 233 9.83 36.64 13.10
N ILE A 234 10.78 35.73 13.33
CA ILE A 234 10.94 35.09 14.64
C ILE A 234 11.58 36.06 15.64
N LEU A 235 12.58 36.84 15.21
CA LEU A 235 13.19 37.91 16.02
C LEU A 235 12.15 38.97 16.38
N LYS A 236 11.33 39.44 15.42
CA LYS A 236 10.23 40.37 15.71
C LYS A 236 9.24 39.82 16.75
N LYS A 237 9.02 38.50 16.74
CA LYS A 237 8.13 37.86 17.71
C LYS A 237 8.77 37.77 19.09
N PHE A 238 10.07 37.48 19.17
CA PHE A 238 10.83 37.50 20.41
C PHE A 238 10.86 38.89 21.04
N ASP A 239 11.23 39.91 20.24
CA ASP A 239 11.24 41.32 20.67
C ASP A 239 9.88 41.75 21.25
N LYS A 240 8.78 41.33 20.62
CA LYS A 240 7.41 41.66 21.08
C LYS A 240 7.01 40.95 22.39
N ILE A 241 7.51 39.74 22.64
CA ILE A 241 7.10 38.92 23.80
C ILE A 241 7.98 39.23 25.02
N VAL A 242 9.27 39.48 24.81
CA VAL A 242 10.27 39.69 25.87
C VAL A 242 10.55 41.19 26.10
N ASP A 243 9.98 42.07 25.28
CA ASP A 243 10.13 43.54 25.32
C ASP A 243 11.60 44.01 25.21
N VAL A 244 12.31 43.48 24.23
CA VAL A 244 13.73 43.77 23.95
C VAL A 244 13.91 44.10 22.46
N GLU A 245 14.87 44.96 22.13
CA GLU A 245 15.25 45.24 20.73
C GLU A 245 16.47 44.41 20.29
N MET A 246 16.25 43.11 20.02
CA MET A 246 17.31 42.20 19.56
C MET A 246 17.36 42.07 18.03
N ARG A 247 16.22 42.23 17.33
CA ARG A 247 16.13 42.01 15.88
C ARG A 247 17.15 42.80 15.07
N SER A 248 17.27 44.11 15.30
CA SER A 248 18.16 44.97 14.51
C SER A 248 19.64 44.58 14.69
N LYS A 249 20.04 44.33 15.94
CA LYS A 249 21.40 43.95 16.31
C LYS A 249 21.78 42.58 15.75
N TYR A 250 20.94 41.56 15.92
CA TYR A 250 21.24 40.19 15.48
C TYR A 250 21.18 40.03 13.95
N MET A 251 20.24 40.72 13.28
CA MET A 251 20.19 40.69 11.81
C MET A 251 21.46 41.28 11.19
N ALA A 252 21.89 42.46 11.64
CA ALA A 252 23.06 43.15 11.10
C ALA A 252 24.39 42.46 11.49
N ALA A 253 24.48 41.92 12.71
CA ALA A 253 25.71 41.31 13.22
C ALA A 253 25.93 39.87 12.73
N THR A 254 24.87 39.07 12.60
CA THR A 254 25.00 37.61 12.45
C THR A 254 24.33 37.08 11.18
N VAL A 255 23.12 37.52 10.85
CA VAL A 255 22.35 36.95 9.72
C VAL A 255 22.77 37.53 8.37
N GLU A 256 22.83 38.85 8.22
CA GLU A 256 23.20 39.51 6.95
C GLU A 256 24.65 39.23 6.51
N PRO A 257 25.64 39.14 7.41
CA PRO A 257 27.02 38.77 7.04
C PRO A 257 27.22 37.29 6.70
N ALA A 258 26.27 36.41 7.02
CA ALA A 258 26.37 34.99 6.74
C ALA A 258 26.30 34.73 5.23
N TYR A 259 27.10 33.76 4.77
CA TYR A 259 27.38 33.52 3.35
C TYR A 259 26.14 33.44 2.43
N PRO A 260 25.04 32.75 2.78
CA PRO A 260 23.87 32.65 1.92
C PRO A 260 23.12 33.98 1.72
N PHE A 261 23.28 34.94 2.64
CA PHE A 261 22.52 36.19 2.64
C PHE A 261 23.31 37.39 2.11
N ARG A 262 24.60 37.21 1.77
CA ARG A 262 25.42 38.27 1.18
C ARG A 262 24.91 38.66 -0.20
N ALA A 263 24.98 39.95 -0.50
CA ALA A 263 24.59 40.48 -1.82
C ALA A 263 25.45 39.90 -2.94
N GLU A 264 26.74 39.63 -2.69
CA GLU A 264 27.67 39.01 -3.64
C GLU A 264 27.22 37.60 -4.05
N THR A 265 26.89 36.75 -3.08
CA THR A 265 26.42 35.38 -3.30
C THR A 265 25.10 35.37 -4.08
N MET A 266 24.18 36.29 -3.75
CA MET A 266 22.91 36.42 -4.48
C MET A 266 23.11 36.88 -5.92
N ALA A 267 24.07 37.79 -6.16
CA ALA A 267 24.42 38.24 -7.51
C ALA A 267 25.05 37.10 -8.33
N GLN A 268 25.87 36.26 -7.70
CA GLN A 268 26.43 35.06 -8.35
C GLN A 268 25.34 34.06 -8.73
N LEU A 269 24.37 33.82 -7.85
CA LEU A 269 23.22 32.96 -8.15
C LEU A 269 22.40 33.50 -9.33
N ASP A 270 22.17 34.82 -9.38
CA ASP A 270 21.45 35.49 -10.46
C ASP A 270 22.21 35.41 -11.80
N ASP A 271 23.54 35.46 -11.77
CA ASP A 271 24.38 35.26 -12.97
C ASP A 271 24.23 33.82 -13.53
N TYR A 272 24.22 32.79 -12.68
CA TYR A 272 23.99 31.42 -13.13
C TYR A 272 22.59 31.20 -13.71
N ILE A 273 21.56 31.84 -13.14
CA ILE A 273 20.21 31.82 -13.70
C ILE A 273 20.21 32.46 -15.10
N ALA A 274 20.86 33.62 -15.25
CA ALA A 274 20.96 34.30 -16.54
C ALA A 274 21.70 33.46 -17.60
N ARG A 275 22.77 32.74 -17.21
CA ARG A 275 23.49 31.82 -18.10
C ARG A 275 22.60 30.67 -18.60
N LEU A 276 21.74 30.10 -17.76
CA LEU A 276 20.79 29.07 -18.18
C LEU A 276 19.67 29.63 -19.07
N GLU A 277 19.19 30.85 -18.80
CA GLU A 277 18.23 31.53 -19.68
C GLU A 277 18.81 31.74 -21.08
N GLN A 278 20.09 32.13 -21.16
CA GLN A 278 20.81 32.27 -22.43
C GLN A 278 21.03 30.92 -23.13
N ALA A 279 21.46 29.89 -22.39
CA ALA A 279 21.64 28.54 -22.93
C ALA A 279 20.31 27.94 -23.45
N PHE A 280 19.19 28.22 -22.78
CA PHE A 280 17.86 27.82 -23.27
C PHE A 280 17.45 28.60 -24.52
N ALA A 281 17.80 29.88 -24.60
CA ALA A 281 17.52 30.69 -25.78
C ALA A 281 18.27 30.16 -27.02
N ASP A 282 19.55 29.82 -26.85
CA ASP A 282 20.40 29.29 -27.91
C ASP A 282 19.94 27.91 -28.40
N THR A 283 19.40 27.07 -27.51
CA THR A 283 19.00 25.70 -27.83
C THR A 283 17.54 25.56 -28.30
N ALA A 284 16.60 26.31 -27.71
CA ALA A 284 15.16 26.07 -27.88
C ALA A 284 14.42 27.20 -28.62
N THR A 285 14.88 28.45 -28.55
CA THR A 285 14.15 29.62 -29.08
C THR A 285 14.90 30.37 -30.17
N GLN A 286 15.92 29.74 -30.77
CA GLN A 286 16.71 30.32 -31.87
C GLN A 286 17.31 31.70 -31.53
N GLY A 287 17.67 31.92 -30.26
CA GLY A 287 18.28 33.16 -29.77
C GLY A 287 17.30 34.21 -29.22
N ASP A 288 15.99 33.95 -29.20
CA ASP A 288 15.03 34.85 -28.55
C ASP A 288 15.02 34.65 -27.02
N LEU A 289 15.71 35.55 -26.32
CA LEU A 289 15.85 35.54 -24.86
C LEU A 289 14.53 35.80 -24.12
N ASP A 290 13.64 36.62 -24.68
CA ASP A 290 12.39 37.00 -24.00
C ASP A 290 11.37 35.86 -24.07
N LEU A 291 11.31 35.14 -25.20
CA LEU A 291 10.53 33.92 -25.33
C LEU A 291 11.05 32.83 -24.38
N ALA A 292 12.38 32.64 -24.32
CA ALA A 292 13.02 31.66 -23.44
C ALA A 292 12.69 31.88 -21.96
N LYS A 293 12.75 33.14 -21.49
CA LYS A 293 12.36 33.51 -20.12
C LYS A 293 10.91 33.21 -19.82
N ARG A 294 9.99 33.44 -20.76
CA ARG A 294 8.56 33.15 -20.57
C ARG A 294 8.30 31.65 -20.43
N ASP A 295 8.92 30.83 -21.27
CA ASP A 295 8.79 29.38 -21.24
C ASP A 295 9.38 28.77 -19.96
N LEU A 296 10.59 29.16 -19.57
CA LEU A 296 11.21 28.69 -18.33
C LEU A 296 10.38 29.06 -17.09
N ARG A 297 9.82 30.28 -17.06
CA ARG A 297 8.90 30.70 -15.99
C ARG A 297 7.58 29.93 -16.00
N SER A 298 7.09 29.51 -17.17
CA SER A 298 5.91 28.66 -17.28
C SER A 298 6.16 27.30 -16.64
N HIS A 299 7.27 26.66 -17.01
CA HIS A 299 7.68 25.37 -16.42
C HIS A 299 7.92 25.46 -14.91
N LEU A 300 8.55 26.54 -14.43
CA LEU A 300 8.69 26.78 -12.99
C LEU A 300 7.32 26.90 -12.30
N ARG A 301 6.37 27.60 -12.91
CA ARG A 301 5.02 27.75 -12.35
C ARG A 301 4.30 26.40 -12.26
N GLU A 302 4.37 25.59 -13.31
CA GLU A 302 3.80 24.24 -13.33
C GLU A 302 4.41 23.35 -12.24
N HIS A 303 5.74 23.39 -12.10
CA HIS A 303 6.46 22.66 -11.05
C HIS A 303 5.99 23.07 -9.64
N VAL A 304 5.97 24.37 -9.36
CA VAL A 304 5.54 24.91 -8.05
C VAL A 304 4.07 24.58 -7.76
N VAL A 305 3.19 24.62 -8.78
CA VAL A 305 1.78 24.24 -8.62
C VAL A 305 1.67 22.74 -8.32
N TRP A 306 2.45 21.91 -9.01
CA TRP A 306 2.46 20.47 -8.78
C TRP A 306 2.95 20.12 -7.37
N GLU A 307 4.07 20.71 -6.92
CA GLU A 307 4.63 20.51 -5.58
C GLU A 307 3.68 20.99 -4.48
N ARG A 308 3.06 22.16 -4.64
CA ARG A 308 2.07 22.63 -3.66
C ARG A 308 0.89 21.67 -3.54
N ASN A 309 0.44 21.10 -4.66
CA ASN A 309 -0.65 20.13 -4.68
C ASN A 309 -0.27 18.75 -4.10
N THR A 310 1.00 18.35 -4.18
CA THR A 310 1.49 17.11 -3.54
C THR A 310 1.70 17.33 -2.05
N VAL A 311 2.37 18.41 -1.64
CA VAL A 311 2.57 18.78 -0.22
C VAL A 311 1.25 19.00 0.49
N TRP A 312 0.29 19.70 -0.13
CA TRP A 312 -1.05 19.88 0.46
C TRP A 312 -1.78 18.54 0.65
N ARG A 313 -1.66 17.62 -0.32
CA ARG A 313 -2.20 16.25 -0.19
C ARG A 313 -1.53 15.47 0.92
N GLU A 314 -0.21 15.52 1.03
CA GLU A 314 0.55 14.83 2.08
C GLU A 314 0.27 15.41 3.46
N LEU A 315 0.22 16.73 3.60
CA LEU A 315 -0.07 17.43 4.85
C LEU A 315 -1.48 17.10 5.35
N ILE A 316 -2.47 17.12 4.44
CA ILE A 316 -3.84 16.67 4.76
C ILE A 316 -3.86 15.19 5.13
N GLY A 317 -3.06 14.35 4.47
CA GLY A 317 -2.92 12.94 4.82
C GLY A 317 -2.35 12.75 6.23
N LEU A 318 -1.31 13.49 6.59
CA LEU A 318 -0.69 13.49 7.91
C LEU A 318 -1.63 14.01 9.00
N GLU A 319 -2.31 15.13 8.76
CA GLU A 319 -3.28 15.71 9.70
C GLU A 319 -4.47 14.78 9.89
N ARG A 320 -4.99 14.17 8.82
CA ARG A 320 -6.07 13.17 8.91
C ARG A 320 -5.64 11.87 9.57
N ARG A 321 -4.40 11.41 9.38
CA ARG A 321 -3.85 10.25 10.12
C ARG A 321 -3.66 10.56 11.60
N ALA A 322 -3.22 11.77 11.93
CA ALA A 322 -3.13 12.24 13.31
C ALA A 322 -4.52 12.39 13.94
N GLU A 323 -5.50 12.88 13.18
CA GLU A 323 -6.92 12.92 13.58
C GLU A 323 -7.51 11.52 13.70
N ALA A 324 -7.19 10.56 12.80
CA ALA A 324 -7.63 9.17 12.91
C ALA A 324 -7.02 8.48 14.15
N ALA A 325 -5.75 8.75 14.46
CA ALA A 325 -5.10 8.32 15.69
C ALA A 325 -5.73 8.98 16.92
N SER A 326 -6.11 10.26 16.84
CA SER A 326 -6.83 10.99 17.89
C SER A 326 -8.32 10.58 18.01
N LEU A 327 -8.96 10.13 16.93
CA LEU A 327 -10.32 9.59 16.92
C LEU A 327 -10.37 8.20 17.56
N GLY A 328 -9.22 7.52 17.63
CA GLY A 328 -8.99 6.36 18.49
C GLY A 328 -9.14 6.64 19.99
N HIS A 329 -9.26 7.91 20.44
CA HIS A 329 -9.64 8.23 21.82
C HIS A 329 -11.13 8.03 22.14
N GLY A 330 -11.97 7.73 21.14
CA GLY A 330 -13.26 7.10 21.39
C GLY A 330 -13.03 5.65 21.78
N LEU A 331 -12.86 5.38 23.08
CA LEU A 331 -12.52 4.10 23.73
C LEU A 331 -13.32 2.86 23.27
N LEU A 332 -14.38 3.04 22.47
CA LEU A 332 -15.28 2.00 21.98
C LEU A 332 -15.73 2.30 20.54
N GLY A 333 -14.92 1.88 19.56
CA GLY A 333 -15.30 1.41 18.21
C GLY A 333 -16.18 2.28 17.30
N GLY A 334 -16.65 3.44 17.74
CA GLY A 334 -17.61 4.26 17.01
C GLY A 334 -16.93 5.11 15.95
N VAL A 335 -16.97 4.67 14.70
CA VAL A 335 -16.73 5.55 13.55
C VAL A 335 -17.93 6.51 13.46
N ASN A 336 -17.83 7.67 14.12
CA ASN A 336 -18.80 8.73 13.88
C ASN A 336 -18.50 9.34 12.50
N GLU A 337 -19.39 9.07 11.54
CA GLU A 337 -19.50 9.65 10.19
C GLU A 337 -19.86 11.16 10.21
N SER A 338 -19.44 11.92 11.23
CA SER A 338 -19.70 13.36 11.28
C SER A 338 -18.57 14.12 10.60
N ALA A 339 -18.87 14.55 9.36
CA ALA A 339 -18.30 15.63 8.56
C ALA A 339 -16.80 15.92 8.68
N SER A 340 -16.12 15.88 7.53
CA SER A 340 -14.76 16.42 7.34
C SER A 340 -14.61 17.78 8.03
N ARG A 341 -13.86 17.81 9.13
CA ARG A 341 -13.54 19.05 9.82
C ARG A 341 -12.67 19.91 8.92
N LEU A 342 -13.04 21.17 8.80
CA LEU A 342 -12.16 22.21 8.29
C LEU A 342 -11.43 22.82 9.49
N GLN A 343 -10.19 23.22 9.28
CA GLN A 343 -9.30 23.70 10.35
C GLN A 343 -9.83 25.01 10.96
N GLY A 344 -10.33 24.98 12.21
CA GLY A 344 -10.84 26.16 12.91
C GLY A 344 -11.89 25.90 14.01
N ASP A 345 -12.52 24.72 14.01
CA ASP A 345 -13.53 24.38 15.02
C ASP A 345 -12.89 24.01 16.36
N ASP A 346 -13.40 24.58 17.45
CA ASP A 346 -13.00 24.22 18.82
C ASP A 346 -13.22 22.72 19.08
N VAL A 347 -12.37 22.13 19.93
CA VAL A 347 -12.57 20.76 20.43
C VAL A 347 -13.94 20.74 21.13
N PRO A 348 -14.95 19.98 20.64
CA PRO A 348 -16.23 19.96 21.33
C PRO A 348 -15.99 19.30 22.69
N LEU A 349 -16.34 20.03 23.76
CA LEU A 349 -16.62 19.42 25.05
C LEU A 349 -17.59 18.28 24.80
N SER A 350 -17.25 17.07 25.27
CA SER A 350 -18.09 15.87 25.10
C SER A 350 -19.54 16.22 25.46
N PRO A 351 -20.51 16.13 24.54
CA PRO A 351 -21.87 16.56 24.82
C PRO A 351 -22.41 15.74 26.01
N THR A 352 -22.86 16.39 27.07
CA THR A 352 -23.44 15.74 28.25
C THR A 352 -24.96 15.80 28.11
N LYS A 353 -25.66 14.65 28.22
CA LYS A 353 -27.13 14.63 28.17
C LYS A 353 -27.66 14.50 29.60
N GLU A 354 -28.50 15.44 30.01
CA GLU A 354 -29.07 15.46 31.35
C GLU A 354 -30.35 14.60 31.40
N PHE A 355 -30.38 13.61 32.29
CA PHE A 355 -31.59 12.85 32.61
C PHE A 355 -32.15 13.32 33.96
N ARG A 356 -33.45 13.63 34.01
CA ARG A 356 -34.17 13.91 35.26
C ARG A 356 -34.69 12.60 35.84
N THR A 357 -34.12 12.15 36.96
CA THR A 357 -34.66 11.05 37.77
C THR A 357 -35.37 11.63 39.00
N PRO A 358 -36.29 10.88 39.66
CA PRO A 358 -37.06 11.39 40.80
C PRO A 358 -36.22 11.76 42.05
N ILE A 359 -34.91 11.48 42.05
CA ILE A 359 -33.98 11.76 43.16
C ILE A 359 -32.92 12.81 42.76
N GLY A 360 -32.89 13.29 41.50
CA GLY A 360 -31.96 14.35 41.08
C GLY A 360 -31.73 14.45 39.57
N ARG A 361 -30.86 15.39 39.17
CA ARG A 361 -30.39 15.54 37.78
C ARG A 361 -29.09 14.77 37.61
N LEU A 362 -29.09 13.74 36.78
CA LEU A 362 -27.89 12.95 36.45
C LEU A 362 -27.41 13.37 35.06
N SER A 363 -26.26 14.06 35.00
CA SER A 363 -25.60 14.40 33.74
C SER A 363 -24.68 13.27 33.33
N VAL A 364 -25.12 12.45 32.37
CA VAL A 364 -24.33 11.32 31.89
C VAL A 364 -23.57 11.73 30.63
N PRO A 365 -22.24 11.56 30.59
CA PRO A 365 -21.45 11.87 29.41
C PRO A 365 -21.79 10.93 28.24
N THR A 366 -21.88 11.47 27.01
CA THR A 366 -22.44 10.78 25.83
C THR A 366 -21.77 9.47 25.43
N TRP A 367 -20.52 9.22 25.85
CA TRP A 367 -19.86 7.94 25.59
C TRP A 367 -20.59 6.75 26.23
N ILE A 368 -21.22 6.91 27.39
CA ILE A 368 -21.99 5.84 28.08
C ILE A 368 -23.29 5.50 27.33
N TYR A 369 -23.86 6.46 26.60
CA TYR A 369 -25.06 6.27 25.77
C TYR A 369 -24.71 6.02 24.29
N GLY A 370 -23.43 5.85 23.95
CA GLY A 370 -23.02 5.52 22.60
C GLY A 370 -23.62 4.18 22.17
N LYS A 371 -24.11 4.08 20.92
CA LYS A 371 -24.47 2.80 20.27
C LYS A 371 -23.45 1.67 20.54
N PRO A 372 -22.12 1.89 20.50
CA PRO A 372 -21.15 0.85 20.83
C PRO A 372 -21.15 0.40 22.31
N VAL A 373 -21.43 1.28 23.28
CA VAL A 373 -21.56 0.88 24.70
C VAL A 373 -22.81 0.03 24.91
N ILE A 374 -23.95 0.46 24.36
CA ILE A 374 -25.22 -0.26 24.52
C ILE A 374 -25.11 -1.65 23.88
N THR A 375 -24.55 -1.74 22.67
CA THR A 375 -24.30 -3.02 22.01
C THR A 375 -23.33 -3.89 22.81
N LEU A 376 -22.25 -3.33 23.35
CA LEU A 376 -21.34 -4.06 24.23
C LEU A 376 -22.05 -4.62 25.48
N LEU A 377 -22.87 -3.81 26.15
CA LEU A 377 -23.64 -4.24 27.33
C LEU A 377 -24.62 -5.37 27.00
N ILE A 378 -25.30 -5.30 25.84
CA ILE A 378 -26.19 -6.36 25.36
C ILE A 378 -25.38 -7.64 25.10
N VAL A 379 -24.24 -7.53 24.43
CA VAL A 379 -23.38 -8.69 24.13
C VAL A 379 -22.82 -9.34 25.40
N ILE A 380 -22.42 -8.54 26.40
CA ILE A 380 -22.03 -9.03 27.72
C ILE A 380 -23.20 -9.71 28.44
N ALA A 381 -24.40 -9.13 28.40
CA ALA A 381 -25.59 -9.74 29.00
C ALA A 381 -25.91 -11.10 28.37
N VAL A 382 -25.85 -11.20 27.03
CA VAL A 382 -26.04 -12.48 26.31
C VAL A 382 -24.98 -13.50 26.71
N PHE A 383 -23.71 -13.08 26.85
CA PHE A 383 -22.63 -13.97 27.29
C PHE A 383 -22.85 -14.51 28.71
N LEU A 384 -23.24 -13.66 29.66
CA LEU A 384 -23.55 -14.09 31.02
C LEU A 384 -24.74 -15.05 31.06
N VAL A 385 -25.77 -14.80 30.25
CA VAL A 385 -26.92 -15.73 30.14
C VAL A 385 -26.47 -17.09 29.62
N LEU A 386 -25.67 -17.15 28.55
CA LEU A 386 -25.16 -18.41 28.00
C LEU A 386 -24.21 -19.15 28.95
N LEU A 387 -23.52 -18.43 29.84
CA LEU A 387 -22.60 -19.03 30.81
C LEU A 387 -23.36 -19.67 31.99
N TYR A 388 -24.43 -19.03 32.48
CA TYR A 388 -25.16 -19.48 33.66
C TYR A 388 -26.40 -20.34 33.37
N VAL A 389 -27.02 -20.22 32.20
CA VAL A 389 -28.18 -21.03 31.83
C VAL A 389 -27.69 -22.36 31.26
N PRO A 390 -27.95 -23.50 31.93
CA PRO A 390 -27.47 -24.79 31.46
C PRO A 390 -28.18 -25.22 30.18
N PHE A 391 -27.43 -25.40 29.09
CA PHE A 391 -27.96 -25.90 27.81
C PHE A 391 -27.12 -27.01 27.16
N MET A 392 -25.90 -27.28 27.67
CA MET A 392 -25.07 -28.41 27.27
C MET A 392 -24.86 -29.35 28.46
N GLU A 393 -24.58 -30.63 28.18
CA GLU A 393 -24.38 -31.64 29.22
C GLU A 393 -23.07 -31.47 29.97
N SER A 394 -22.02 -31.00 29.28
CA SER A 394 -20.69 -30.80 29.86
C SER A 394 -20.38 -29.31 30.04
N PRO A 395 -19.81 -28.91 31.18
CA PRO A 395 -19.58 -27.50 31.46
C PRO A 395 -18.54 -26.91 30.51
N GLU A 396 -17.59 -27.70 29.98
CA GLU A 396 -16.54 -27.22 29.06
C GLU A 396 -17.16 -26.80 27.72
N GLN A 397 -18.14 -27.57 27.25
CA GLN A 397 -18.87 -27.29 26.01
C GLN A 397 -19.74 -26.05 26.17
N GLN A 398 -20.38 -25.88 27.33
CA GLN A 398 -21.14 -24.67 27.64
C GLN A 398 -20.27 -23.42 27.67
N ASP A 399 -19.16 -23.45 28.44
CA ASP A 399 -18.21 -22.34 28.55
C ASP A 399 -17.63 -21.98 27.17
N CYS A 400 -17.31 -23.00 26.36
CA CYS A 400 -16.85 -22.82 24.99
C CYS A 400 -17.90 -22.22 24.06
N ALA A 401 -19.14 -22.69 24.12
CA ALA A 401 -20.22 -22.20 23.29
C ALA A 401 -20.60 -20.75 23.67
N ALA A 402 -20.59 -20.42 24.96
CA ALA A 402 -20.76 -19.05 25.45
C ALA A 402 -19.64 -18.12 24.95
N MET A 403 -18.37 -18.54 25.05
CA MET A 403 -17.23 -17.78 24.54
C MET A 403 -17.32 -17.60 23.01
N LEU A 404 -17.66 -18.65 22.26
CA LEU A 404 -17.81 -18.60 20.81
C LEU A 404 -18.89 -17.61 20.39
N ALA A 405 -20.07 -17.65 21.04
CA ALA A 405 -21.15 -16.70 20.78
C ALA A 405 -20.75 -15.26 21.13
N PHE A 406 -20.09 -15.05 22.26
CA PHE A 406 -19.63 -13.74 22.70
C PHE A 406 -18.63 -13.11 21.72
N VAL A 407 -17.59 -13.85 21.34
CA VAL A 407 -16.57 -13.39 20.39
C VAL A 407 -17.18 -13.11 19.01
N SER A 408 -18.08 -13.99 18.56
CA SER A 408 -18.79 -13.82 17.29
C SER A 408 -19.65 -12.56 17.26
N LEU A 409 -20.38 -12.28 18.34
CA LEU A 409 -21.18 -11.06 18.48
C LEU A 409 -20.30 -9.81 18.57
N LEU A 410 -19.17 -9.85 19.28
CA LEU A 410 -18.21 -8.74 19.35
C LEU A 410 -17.60 -8.43 17.97
N TRP A 411 -17.22 -9.45 17.20
CA TRP A 411 -16.73 -9.26 15.84
C TRP A 411 -17.81 -8.78 14.88
N ALA A 412 -19.04 -9.29 14.99
CA ALA A 412 -20.15 -8.86 14.14
C ALA A 412 -20.57 -7.41 14.39
N THR A 413 -20.52 -6.95 15.66
CA THR A 413 -20.97 -5.61 16.06
C THR A 413 -19.86 -4.55 16.04
N GLU A 414 -18.59 -4.96 15.97
CA GLU A 414 -17.41 -4.07 16.14
C GLU A 414 -17.50 -3.19 17.40
N ALA A 415 -18.13 -3.68 18.47
CA ALA A 415 -18.28 -2.91 19.71
C ALA A 415 -16.93 -2.51 20.34
N ILE A 416 -15.92 -3.36 20.13
CA ILE A 416 -14.49 -3.11 20.41
C ILE A 416 -13.66 -3.44 19.16
N PRO A 417 -12.44 -2.88 19.01
CA PRO A 417 -11.59 -3.18 17.86
C PRO A 417 -11.32 -4.68 17.69
N LEU A 418 -11.35 -5.18 16.45
CA LEU A 418 -11.27 -6.61 16.14
C LEU A 418 -10.06 -7.32 16.78
N PHE A 419 -8.89 -6.67 16.79
CA PHE A 419 -7.68 -7.24 17.40
C PHE A 419 -7.77 -7.31 18.94
N VAL A 420 -8.54 -6.42 19.58
CA VAL A 420 -8.77 -6.45 21.03
C VAL A 420 -9.67 -7.64 21.38
N THR A 421 -10.73 -7.88 20.60
CA THR A 421 -11.53 -9.11 20.71
C THR A 421 -10.65 -10.35 20.54
N ALA A 422 -9.70 -10.33 19.60
CA ALA A 422 -8.79 -11.46 19.39
C ALA A 422 -7.84 -11.71 20.58
N LEU A 423 -7.35 -10.66 21.23
CA LEU A 423 -6.55 -10.78 22.47
C LEU A 423 -7.37 -11.25 23.68
N LEU A 424 -8.69 -11.00 23.67
CA LEU A 424 -9.58 -11.45 24.73
C LEU A 424 -9.81 -12.96 24.69
N ILE A 425 -9.69 -13.61 23.53
CA ILE A 425 -9.94 -15.04 23.36
C ILE A 425 -9.02 -15.91 24.24
N PRO A 426 -7.67 -15.79 24.19
CA PRO A 426 -6.80 -16.57 25.06
C PRO A 426 -7.08 -16.33 26.55
N PHE A 427 -7.41 -15.10 26.93
CA PHE A 427 -7.77 -14.76 28.30
C PHE A 427 -9.03 -15.50 28.75
N LEU A 428 -10.11 -15.43 27.97
CA LEU A 428 -11.37 -16.12 28.28
C LEU A 428 -11.19 -17.65 28.28
N ALA A 429 -10.45 -18.19 27.31
CA ALA A 429 -10.22 -19.63 27.22
C ALA A 429 -9.53 -20.20 28.48
N VAL A 430 -8.57 -19.44 29.03
CA VAL A 430 -7.84 -19.83 30.25
C VAL A 430 -8.69 -19.59 31.51
N VAL A 431 -9.34 -18.43 31.63
CA VAL A 431 -10.14 -18.08 32.83
C VAL A 431 -11.35 -19.00 33.00
N LEU A 432 -11.95 -19.43 31.90
CA LEU A 432 -13.07 -20.37 31.89
C LEU A 432 -12.63 -21.85 31.95
N ASN A 433 -11.32 -22.14 31.96
CA ASN A 433 -10.77 -23.50 31.95
C ASN A 433 -11.40 -24.41 30.87
N ILE A 434 -11.53 -23.89 29.65
CA ILE A 434 -12.14 -24.58 28.50
C ILE A 434 -11.28 -25.74 27.98
N PRO A 435 -9.95 -25.61 27.85
CA PRO A 435 -9.13 -26.65 27.26
C PRO A 435 -9.16 -27.95 28.07
N ARG A 436 -9.28 -29.08 27.37
CA ARG A 436 -9.15 -30.43 27.94
C ARG A 436 -7.82 -31.06 27.52
N SER A 437 -7.33 -31.97 28.34
CA SER A 437 -6.15 -32.79 28.03
C SER A 437 -6.48 -33.74 26.88
N ASP A 438 -5.60 -33.84 25.89
CA ASP A 438 -5.83 -34.68 24.70
C ASP A 438 -5.86 -36.19 25.07
N ASP A 439 -5.19 -36.60 26.15
CA ASP A 439 -5.13 -38.00 26.60
C ASP A 439 -6.29 -38.36 27.53
N THR A 440 -6.46 -37.60 28.63
CA THR A 440 -7.42 -37.93 29.71
C THR A 440 -8.81 -37.33 29.49
N HIS A 441 -8.97 -36.43 28.52
CA HIS A 441 -10.22 -35.69 28.25
C HIS A 441 -10.75 -34.88 29.47
N GLU A 442 -9.93 -34.69 30.49
CA GLU A 442 -10.24 -33.89 31.67
C GLU A 442 -9.85 -32.42 31.46
N ARG A 443 -10.50 -31.50 32.21
CA ARG A 443 -10.14 -30.07 32.18
C ARG A 443 -8.69 -29.86 32.56
N LEU A 444 -7.99 -29.06 31.76
CA LEU A 444 -6.65 -28.60 32.09
C LEU A 444 -6.73 -27.54 33.19
N ASP A 445 -5.78 -27.61 34.13
CA ASP A 445 -5.55 -26.51 35.07
C ASP A 445 -5.16 -25.22 34.31
N SER A 446 -5.46 -24.05 34.87
CA SER A 446 -5.28 -22.75 34.20
C SER A 446 -3.84 -22.54 33.70
N LYS A 447 -2.84 -23.05 34.43
CA LYS A 447 -1.43 -22.97 34.00
C LYS A 447 -1.15 -23.84 32.76
N ALA A 448 -1.66 -25.06 32.72
CA ALA A 448 -1.49 -25.96 31.57
C ALA A 448 -2.31 -25.49 30.36
N ALA A 449 -3.54 -25.00 30.59
CA ALA A 449 -4.39 -24.39 29.59
C ALA A 449 -3.71 -23.18 28.91
N THR A 450 -2.96 -22.37 29.68
CA THR A 450 -2.20 -21.23 29.13
C THR A 450 -1.19 -21.67 28.08
N ALA A 451 -0.34 -22.67 28.39
CA ALA A 451 0.63 -23.18 27.44
C ALA A 451 -0.04 -23.80 26.20
N TYR A 452 -1.13 -24.53 26.41
CA TYR A 452 -1.90 -25.17 25.34
C TYR A 452 -2.47 -24.14 24.35
N ILE A 453 -3.07 -23.05 24.84
CA ILE A 453 -3.66 -22.00 24.01
C ILE A 453 -2.59 -21.11 23.37
N PHE A 454 -1.54 -20.72 24.08
CA PHE A 454 -0.50 -19.85 23.52
C PHE A 454 0.29 -20.55 22.41
N ALA A 455 0.46 -21.87 22.49
CA ALA A 455 1.02 -22.66 21.38
C ALA A 455 0.15 -22.61 20.10
N ALA A 456 -1.16 -22.36 20.22
CA ALA A 456 -2.06 -22.18 19.07
C ALA A 456 -1.88 -20.84 18.35
N MET A 457 -1.36 -19.83 19.07
CA MET A 457 -1.21 -18.47 18.54
C MET A 457 -0.03 -18.34 17.58
N TRP A 458 1.00 -19.17 17.74
CA TRP A 458 2.22 -19.15 16.93
C TRP A 458 2.36 -20.42 16.11
N THR A 459 1.52 -20.53 15.08
CA THR A 459 1.57 -21.65 14.13
C THR A 459 2.42 -21.32 12.90
N PRO A 460 2.84 -22.34 12.13
CA PRO A 460 3.46 -22.16 10.81
C PRO A 460 2.68 -21.22 9.88
N VAL A 461 1.35 -21.18 10.00
CA VAL A 461 0.48 -20.30 9.22
C VAL A 461 0.72 -18.82 9.54
N ILE A 462 0.96 -18.48 10.80
CA ILE A 462 1.29 -17.11 11.22
C ILE A 462 2.69 -16.72 10.73
N MET A 463 3.64 -17.66 10.76
CA MET A 463 4.97 -17.44 10.18
C MET A 463 4.91 -17.21 8.67
N LEU A 464 4.04 -17.94 7.96
CA LEU A 464 3.80 -17.73 6.53
C LEU A 464 3.25 -16.34 6.22
N LEU A 465 2.31 -15.86 7.03
CA LEU A 465 1.73 -14.53 6.88
C LEU A 465 2.78 -13.42 7.11
N LEU A 466 3.66 -13.59 8.09
CA LEU A 466 4.81 -12.71 8.33
C LEU A 466 5.83 -12.73 7.17
N GLY A 467 6.17 -13.91 6.66
CA GLY A 467 7.01 -14.05 5.47
C GLY A 467 6.38 -13.37 4.25
N GLY A 468 5.07 -13.52 4.07
CA GLY A 468 4.30 -12.86 3.02
C GLY A 468 4.33 -11.33 3.13
N PHE A 469 4.15 -10.77 4.32
CA PHE A 469 4.30 -9.32 4.54
C PHE A 469 5.71 -8.83 4.28
N THR A 470 6.71 -9.63 4.62
CA THR A 470 8.11 -9.29 4.38
C THR A 470 8.41 -9.26 2.88
N ILE A 471 7.95 -10.26 2.13
CA ILE A 471 8.07 -10.27 0.66
C ILE A 471 7.33 -9.08 0.07
N ALA A 472 6.10 -8.80 0.52
CA ALA A 472 5.31 -7.67 0.04
C ALA A 472 6.01 -6.32 0.30
N ALA A 473 6.57 -6.13 1.50
CA ALA A 473 7.33 -4.94 1.85
C ALA A 473 8.59 -4.81 0.96
N ALA A 474 9.32 -5.90 0.73
CA ALA A 474 10.50 -5.91 -0.13
C ALA A 474 10.14 -5.58 -1.59
N VAL A 475 9.07 -6.17 -2.12
CA VAL A 475 8.56 -5.91 -3.49
C VAL A 475 8.13 -4.46 -3.66
N SER A 476 7.49 -3.87 -2.65
CA SER A 476 7.10 -2.46 -2.61
C SER A 476 8.31 -1.53 -2.61
N LYS A 477 9.31 -1.82 -1.75
CA LYS A 477 10.52 -1.01 -1.63
C LYS A 477 11.42 -1.08 -2.87
N MET A 478 11.43 -2.22 -3.57
CA MET A 478 12.11 -2.38 -4.85
C MET A 478 11.35 -1.76 -6.05
N GLY A 479 10.16 -1.20 -5.84
CA GLY A 479 9.34 -0.58 -6.89
C GLY A 479 8.82 -1.57 -7.95
N ILE A 480 8.82 -2.87 -7.63
CA ILE A 480 8.34 -3.95 -8.51
C ILE A 480 6.80 -3.95 -8.52
N ASP A 481 6.17 -3.61 -7.40
CA ASP A 481 4.73 -3.42 -7.23
C ASP A 481 4.11 -2.55 -8.34
N LYS A 482 4.71 -1.38 -8.62
CA LYS A 482 4.27 -0.45 -9.68
C LYS A 482 4.39 -1.07 -11.07
N ARG A 483 5.38 -1.93 -11.31
CA ARG A 483 5.63 -2.56 -12.62
C ARG A 483 4.67 -3.72 -12.89
N VAL A 484 4.43 -4.56 -11.89
CA VAL A 484 3.46 -5.68 -11.97
C VAL A 484 2.03 -5.15 -12.07
N ALA A 485 1.68 -4.12 -11.30
CA ALA A 485 0.39 -3.43 -11.39
C ALA A 485 0.12 -2.93 -12.81
N THR A 486 1.13 -2.35 -13.44
CA THR A 486 1.05 -1.82 -14.80
C THR A 486 0.83 -2.91 -15.85
N PHE A 487 1.44 -4.09 -15.69
CA PHE A 487 1.21 -5.24 -16.57
C PHE A 487 -0.23 -5.76 -16.51
N VAL A 488 -0.78 -5.89 -15.29
CA VAL A 488 -2.18 -6.32 -15.09
C VAL A 488 -3.14 -5.27 -15.63
N LEU A 489 -2.88 -3.97 -15.38
CA LEU A 489 -3.72 -2.88 -15.84
C LEU A 489 -3.75 -2.76 -17.37
N ALA A 490 -2.60 -2.90 -18.03
CA ALA A 490 -2.50 -2.86 -19.49
C ALA A 490 -3.33 -3.94 -20.17
N LYS A 491 -3.66 -5.03 -19.47
CA LYS A 491 -4.48 -6.14 -19.97
C LYS A 491 -5.95 -6.09 -19.51
N ALA A 492 -6.25 -5.39 -18.42
CA ALA A 492 -7.59 -5.31 -17.82
C ALA A 492 -8.53 -4.28 -18.50
N GLY A 493 -7.99 -3.35 -19.29
CA GLY A 493 -8.76 -2.30 -19.97
C GLY A 493 -9.22 -1.17 -19.03
N THR A 494 -10.11 -0.29 -19.52
CA THR A 494 -10.54 0.93 -18.81
C THR A 494 -11.88 0.81 -18.09
N ARG A 495 -12.63 -0.28 -18.33
CA ARG A 495 -13.99 -0.47 -17.78
C ARG A 495 -13.93 -1.06 -16.37
N PRO A 496 -14.49 -0.41 -15.33
CA PRO A 496 -14.43 -0.90 -13.95
C PRO A 496 -14.92 -2.34 -13.74
N ARG A 497 -15.95 -2.77 -14.50
CA ARG A 497 -16.50 -4.13 -14.43
C ARG A 497 -15.49 -5.20 -14.87
N THR A 498 -14.72 -4.90 -15.92
CA THR A 498 -13.69 -5.78 -16.47
C THR A 498 -12.46 -5.78 -15.58
N VAL A 499 -12.08 -4.61 -15.05
CA VAL A 499 -10.98 -4.51 -14.07
C VAL A 499 -11.28 -5.32 -12.82
N LEU A 500 -12.53 -5.30 -12.33
CA LEU A 500 -12.93 -6.11 -11.18
C LEU A 500 -12.76 -7.62 -11.45
N VAL A 501 -13.35 -8.15 -12.54
CA VAL A 501 -13.28 -9.60 -12.82
C VAL A 501 -11.86 -10.08 -13.11
N VAL A 502 -11.05 -9.27 -13.80
CA VAL A 502 -9.65 -9.61 -14.09
C VAL A 502 -8.85 -9.71 -12.79
N ASN A 503 -9.02 -8.78 -11.87
CA ASN A 503 -8.33 -8.83 -10.58
C ASN A 503 -8.84 -9.97 -9.69
N MET A 504 -10.14 -10.24 -9.69
CA MET A 504 -10.71 -11.42 -9.02
C MET A 504 -10.13 -12.73 -9.58
N PHE A 505 -10.04 -12.84 -10.91
CA PHE A 505 -9.45 -14.02 -11.55
C PHE A 505 -7.97 -14.18 -11.21
N VAL A 506 -7.18 -13.11 -11.29
CA VAL A 506 -5.75 -13.13 -10.91
C VAL A 506 -5.59 -13.56 -9.45
N ALA A 507 -6.42 -13.03 -8.55
CA ALA A 507 -6.38 -13.40 -7.13
C ALA A 507 -6.78 -14.86 -6.88
N GLY A 508 -7.87 -15.33 -7.48
CA GLY A 508 -8.31 -16.72 -7.36
C GLY A 508 -7.29 -17.70 -7.95
N PHE A 509 -6.74 -17.39 -9.12
CA PHE A 509 -5.71 -18.21 -9.76
C PHE A 509 -4.41 -18.21 -8.95
N ALA A 510 -3.95 -17.06 -8.44
CA ALA A 510 -2.78 -17.02 -7.58
C ALA A 510 -2.98 -17.82 -6.28
N SER A 511 -4.18 -17.74 -5.68
CA SER A 511 -4.53 -18.50 -4.48
C SER A 511 -4.55 -20.02 -4.71
N MET A 512 -4.93 -20.48 -5.90
CA MET A 512 -4.90 -21.88 -6.31
C MET A 512 -3.50 -22.51 -6.29
N TRP A 513 -2.44 -21.74 -6.57
CA TRP A 513 -1.07 -22.26 -6.70
C TRP A 513 -0.15 -21.89 -5.55
N VAL A 514 -0.40 -20.76 -4.89
CA VAL A 514 0.45 -20.27 -3.81
C VAL A 514 -0.11 -20.70 -2.47
N SER A 515 -1.20 -20.07 -2.04
CA SER A 515 -1.90 -20.33 -0.78
C SER A 515 -2.99 -19.27 -0.61
N ASN A 516 -4.08 -19.65 0.06
CA ASN A 516 -5.11 -18.73 0.54
C ASN A 516 -4.60 -17.67 1.54
N VAL A 517 -3.39 -17.80 2.09
CA VAL A 517 -2.79 -16.82 3.01
C VAL A 517 -1.90 -15.82 2.29
N ALA A 518 -0.98 -16.30 1.45
CA ALA A 518 0.05 -15.47 0.83
C ALA A 518 -0.43 -14.76 -0.46
N ALA A 519 -1.29 -15.40 -1.26
CA ALA A 519 -1.76 -14.83 -2.52
C ALA A 519 -2.53 -13.49 -2.38
N PRO A 520 -3.46 -13.32 -1.42
CA PRO A 520 -4.16 -12.05 -1.26
C PRO A 520 -3.23 -10.90 -0.93
N VAL A 521 -2.22 -11.13 -0.06
CA VAL A 521 -1.23 -10.12 0.33
C VAL A 521 -0.50 -9.60 -0.90
N LEU A 522 -0.01 -10.51 -1.75
CA LEU A 522 0.66 -10.17 -3.01
C LEU A 522 -0.27 -9.44 -3.97
N CYS A 523 -1.52 -9.91 -4.12
CA CYS A 523 -2.51 -9.27 -4.98
C CYS A 523 -2.81 -7.84 -4.53
N PHE A 524 -2.97 -7.61 -3.23
CA PHE A 524 -3.21 -6.27 -2.70
C PHE A 524 -2.02 -5.33 -2.91
N SER A 525 -0.78 -5.81 -2.80
CA SER A 525 0.41 -5.01 -3.13
C SER A 525 0.43 -4.59 -4.61
N ILE A 526 0.00 -5.48 -5.50
CA ILE A 526 -0.12 -5.18 -6.94
C ILE A 526 -1.28 -4.20 -7.21
N LEU A 527 -2.32 -4.20 -6.38
CA LEU A 527 -3.50 -3.35 -6.56
C LEU A 527 -3.38 -1.97 -5.91
N GLU A 528 -2.38 -1.76 -5.07
CA GLU A 528 -2.17 -0.51 -4.35
C GLU A 528 -2.02 0.73 -5.26
N PRO A 529 -1.29 0.67 -6.39
CA PRO A 529 -1.23 1.79 -7.33
C PRO A 529 -2.59 2.16 -7.94
N ILE A 530 -3.48 1.17 -8.10
CA ILE A 530 -4.84 1.37 -8.62
C ILE A 530 -5.70 2.03 -7.56
N LEU A 531 -5.62 1.54 -6.32
CA LEU A 531 -6.36 2.09 -5.19
C LEU A 531 -6.00 3.55 -4.91
N ARG A 532 -4.72 3.91 -5.02
CA ARG A 532 -4.23 5.30 -4.84
C ARG A 532 -4.76 6.29 -5.88
N ASN A 533 -5.12 5.82 -7.07
CA ASN A 533 -5.65 6.65 -8.15
C ASN A 533 -7.19 6.75 -8.11
N LEU A 534 -7.87 5.97 -7.28
CA LEU A 534 -9.31 6.02 -7.13
C LEU A 534 -9.73 7.10 -6.11
N PRO A 535 -10.90 7.73 -6.27
CA PRO A 535 -11.43 8.65 -5.27
C PRO A 535 -11.57 7.96 -3.91
N GLN A 536 -11.30 8.71 -2.84
CA GLN A 536 -11.43 8.23 -1.46
C GLN A 536 -12.86 7.75 -1.21
N GLY A 537 -13.00 6.57 -0.60
CA GLY A 537 -14.30 5.95 -0.32
C GLY A 537 -15.08 5.44 -1.54
N SER A 538 -14.48 5.41 -2.74
CA SER A 538 -15.16 4.94 -3.95
C SER A 538 -15.67 3.50 -3.81
N ASN A 539 -16.88 3.25 -4.33
CA ASN A 539 -17.44 1.89 -4.37
C ASN A 539 -16.59 0.93 -5.21
N MET A 540 -15.84 1.45 -6.19
CA MET A 540 -14.90 0.65 -6.97
C MET A 540 -13.78 0.10 -6.07
N ALA A 541 -13.13 0.94 -5.26
CA ALA A 541 -12.09 0.50 -4.33
C ALA A 541 -12.63 -0.56 -3.35
N LYS A 542 -13.82 -0.32 -2.76
CA LYS A 542 -14.49 -1.29 -1.88
C LYS A 542 -14.77 -2.62 -2.58
N SER A 543 -15.35 -2.57 -3.79
CA SER A 543 -15.69 -3.76 -4.58
C SER A 543 -14.45 -4.56 -4.99
N LEU A 544 -13.36 -3.87 -5.28
CA LEU A 544 -12.11 -4.49 -5.71
C LEU A 544 -11.44 -5.19 -4.53
N ILE A 545 -11.37 -4.54 -3.36
CA ILE A 545 -10.76 -5.13 -2.16
C ILE A 545 -11.52 -6.37 -1.70
N ILE A 546 -12.85 -6.27 -1.57
CA ILE A 546 -13.68 -7.42 -1.16
C ILE A 546 -13.69 -8.51 -2.25
N GLY A 547 -13.66 -8.13 -3.53
CA GLY A 547 -13.60 -9.07 -4.65
C GLY A 547 -12.36 -9.94 -4.62
N ILE A 548 -11.19 -9.36 -4.34
CA ILE A 548 -9.92 -10.10 -4.18
C ILE A 548 -10.01 -11.08 -3.01
N ALA A 549 -10.57 -10.66 -1.87
CA ALA A 549 -10.71 -11.52 -0.71
C ALA A 549 -11.59 -12.74 -0.99
N LEU A 550 -12.80 -12.51 -1.50
CA LEU A 550 -13.75 -13.57 -1.84
C LEU A 550 -13.21 -14.48 -2.95
N ALA A 551 -12.58 -13.91 -3.98
CA ALA A 551 -11.96 -14.69 -5.05
C ALA A 551 -10.80 -15.54 -4.55
N SER A 552 -10.01 -15.06 -3.58
CA SER A 552 -8.91 -15.84 -3.00
C SER A 552 -9.41 -17.01 -2.15
N ASN A 553 -10.55 -16.86 -1.46
CA ASN A 553 -11.19 -17.98 -0.75
C ASN A 553 -11.66 -19.06 -1.74
N ILE A 554 -12.30 -18.66 -2.85
CA ILE A 554 -12.66 -19.59 -3.94
C ILE A 554 -11.42 -20.22 -4.57
N GLY A 555 -10.36 -19.45 -4.81
CA GLY A 555 -9.09 -19.98 -5.30
C GLY A 555 -8.47 -21.03 -4.37
N GLY A 556 -8.66 -20.86 -3.05
CA GLY A 556 -8.16 -21.78 -2.03
C GLY A 556 -8.80 -23.18 -2.03
N MET A 557 -9.97 -23.36 -2.66
CA MET A 557 -10.59 -24.68 -2.85
C MET A 557 -10.27 -25.33 -4.22
N LEU A 558 -9.68 -24.58 -5.16
CA LEU A 558 -9.47 -25.06 -6.53
C LEU A 558 -8.34 -26.08 -6.68
N SER A 559 -7.46 -26.22 -5.69
CA SER A 559 -6.30 -27.11 -5.75
C SER A 559 -6.15 -27.94 -4.48
N PRO A 560 -5.77 -29.22 -4.55
CA PRO A 560 -5.57 -30.03 -3.36
C PRO A 560 -4.50 -29.47 -2.41
N ILE A 561 -3.51 -28.75 -2.95
CA ILE A 561 -2.38 -28.19 -2.18
C ILE A 561 -2.57 -26.72 -1.76
N SER A 562 -3.62 -26.04 -2.23
CA SER A 562 -3.76 -24.59 -1.99
C SER A 562 -4.13 -24.22 -0.56
N SER A 563 -4.70 -25.16 0.19
CA SER A 563 -5.14 -24.91 1.56
C SER A 563 -5.10 -26.17 2.44
N PRO A 564 -4.84 -26.03 3.75
CA PRO A 564 -4.75 -27.17 4.66
C PRO A 564 -6.03 -28.01 4.72
N GLN A 565 -7.21 -27.39 4.59
CA GLN A 565 -8.48 -28.10 4.61
C GLN A 565 -8.63 -29.09 3.45
N ASN A 566 -8.01 -28.85 2.29
CA ASN A 566 -8.07 -29.75 1.15
C ASN A 566 -7.16 -30.98 1.35
N ILE A 567 -6.00 -30.79 2.00
CA ILE A 567 -5.11 -31.88 2.40
C ILE A 567 -5.82 -32.78 3.41
N ILE A 568 -6.43 -32.18 4.44
CA ILE A 568 -7.24 -32.91 5.43
C ILE A 568 -8.39 -33.67 4.74
N ALA A 569 -9.00 -33.09 3.72
CA ALA A 569 -10.04 -33.77 2.95
C ALA A 569 -9.50 -35.01 2.24
N LEU A 570 -8.34 -34.93 1.57
CA LEU A 570 -7.69 -36.08 0.94
C LEU A 570 -7.38 -37.19 1.95
N ASP A 571 -6.91 -36.83 3.16
CA ASP A 571 -6.59 -37.81 4.20
C ASP A 571 -7.83 -38.55 4.72
N ASN A 572 -9.02 -37.97 4.56
CA ASN A 572 -10.31 -38.55 5.00
C ASN A 572 -11.10 -39.21 3.86
N MET A 573 -10.56 -39.25 2.63
CA MET A 573 -11.16 -39.92 1.48
C MET A 573 -10.49 -41.27 1.20
N ASP A 574 -11.32 -42.29 0.95
CA ASP A 574 -10.85 -43.62 0.56
C ASP A 574 -11.74 -44.19 -0.58
N PRO A 575 -11.21 -44.48 -1.78
CA PRO A 575 -9.85 -44.15 -2.24
C PRO A 575 -9.65 -42.65 -2.43
N GLN A 576 -8.41 -42.17 -2.32
CA GLN A 576 -8.09 -40.76 -2.56
C GLN A 576 -8.33 -40.38 -4.04
N PRO A 577 -8.99 -39.25 -4.32
CA PRO A 577 -9.24 -38.82 -5.69
C PRO A 577 -7.93 -38.43 -6.38
N SER A 578 -7.82 -38.78 -7.66
CA SER A 578 -6.74 -38.27 -8.51
C SER A 578 -6.85 -36.74 -8.67
N TRP A 579 -5.71 -36.08 -8.97
CA TRP A 579 -5.70 -34.66 -9.29
C TRP A 579 -6.67 -34.28 -10.42
N GLY A 580 -6.84 -35.16 -11.41
CA GLY A 580 -7.79 -34.98 -12.51
C GLY A 580 -9.25 -35.00 -12.04
N GLN A 581 -9.61 -35.96 -11.19
CA GLN A 581 -10.94 -36.05 -10.59
C GLN A 581 -11.24 -34.85 -9.69
N TRP A 582 -10.26 -34.41 -8.88
CA TRP A 582 -10.39 -33.21 -8.07
C TRP A 582 -10.69 -31.98 -8.94
N PHE A 583 -9.86 -31.71 -9.96
CA PHE A 583 -10.03 -30.56 -10.85
C PHE A 583 -11.32 -30.60 -11.66
N PHE A 584 -11.77 -31.79 -12.08
CA PHE A 584 -13.03 -31.94 -12.79
C PHE A 584 -14.22 -31.42 -11.97
N VAL A 585 -14.21 -31.64 -10.66
CA VAL A 585 -15.24 -31.14 -9.75
C VAL A 585 -15.03 -29.66 -9.42
N VAL A 586 -13.82 -29.28 -8.98
CA VAL A 586 -13.62 -27.96 -8.36
C VAL A 586 -13.49 -26.82 -9.36
N LEU A 587 -12.95 -27.03 -10.57
CA LEU A 587 -12.78 -25.94 -11.55
C LEU A 587 -14.12 -25.39 -12.05
N PRO A 588 -15.12 -26.22 -12.44
CA PRO A 588 -16.45 -25.71 -12.78
C PRO A 588 -17.13 -25.03 -11.59
N VAL A 589 -17.08 -25.64 -10.41
CA VAL A 589 -17.68 -25.09 -9.18
C VAL A 589 -17.08 -23.73 -8.83
N GLY A 590 -15.76 -23.60 -8.82
CA GLY A 590 -15.09 -22.35 -8.52
C GLY A 590 -15.27 -21.29 -9.61
N ALA A 591 -15.28 -21.66 -10.89
CA ALA A 591 -15.52 -20.71 -11.98
C ALA A 591 -16.93 -20.10 -11.92
N VAL A 592 -17.95 -20.95 -11.70
CA VAL A 592 -19.34 -20.49 -11.54
C VAL A 592 -19.50 -19.67 -10.26
N SER A 593 -18.93 -20.12 -9.14
CA SER A 593 -18.96 -19.37 -7.87
C SER A 593 -18.30 -17.99 -8.00
N LEU A 594 -17.14 -17.91 -8.67
CA LEU A 594 -16.44 -16.65 -8.92
C LEU A 594 -17.27 -15.69 -9.78
N LEU A 595 -17.95 -16.21 -10.82
CA LEU A 595 -18.83 -15.43 -11.68
C LEU A 595 -20.06 -14.94 -10.92
N CYS A 596 -20.67 -15.79 -10.10
CA CYS A 596 -21.77 -15.45 -9.20
C CYS A 596 -21.38 -14.31 -8.24
N ILE A 597 -20.22 -14.41 -7.61
CA ILE A 597 -19.70 -13.37 -6.71
C ILE A 597 -19.42 -12.08 -7.48
N TRP A 598 -18.85 -12.17 -8.69
CA TRP A 598 -18.62 -10.99 -9.53
C TRP A 598 -19.93 -10.27 -9.85
N VAL A 599 -20.98 -10.99 -10.26
CA VAL A 599 -22.31 -10.40 -10.51
C VAL A 599 -22.89 -9.78 -9.24
N LEU A 600 -22.79 -10.47 -8.10
CA LEU A 600 -23.22 -9.94 -6.80
C LEU A 600 -22.52 -8.60 -6.48
N LEU A 601 -21.20 -8.51 -6.67
CA LEU A 601 -20.45 -7.28 -6.42
C LEU A 601 -20.81 -6.16 -7.40
N LEU A 602 -21.09 -6.49 -8.67
CA LEU A 602 -21.55 -5.51 -9.64
C LEU A 602 -22.89 -4.88 -9.22
N VAL A 603 -23.86 -5.71 -8.82
CA VAL A 603 -25.20 -5.26 -8.43
C VAL A 603 -25.16 -4.48 -7.11
N THR A 604 -24.37 -4.96 -6.14
CA THR A 604 -24.38 -4.42 -4.78
C THR A 604 -23.50 -3.19 -4.57
N PHE A 605 -22.42 -3.02 -5.34
CA PHE A 605 -21.53 -1.85 -5.25
C PHE A 605 -21.67 -0.87 -6.43
N ASN A 606 -22.22 -1.30 -7.57
CA ASN A 606 -22.33 -0.48 -8.79
C ASN A 606 -21.02 0.27 -9.15
N PRO A 607 -19.91 -0.45 -9.41
CA PRO A 607 -18.58 0.15 -9.60
C PRO A 607 -18.44 1.05 -10.84
N SER A 608 -19.47 1.15 -11.69
CA SER A 608 -19.44 1.90 -12.96
C SER A 608 -19.84 3.38 -12.86
N ARG A 609 -20.32 3.87 -11.71
CA ARG A 609 -20.65 5.29 -11.53
C ARG A 609 -19.39 6.12 -11.26
N GLY A 610 -19.00 6.96 -12.23
CA GLY A 610 -18.10 8.10 -12.00
C GLY A 610 -16.60 7.80 -11.89
N THR A 611 -16.10 6.66 -12.39
CA THR A 611 -14.65 6.37 -12.37
C THR A 611 -14.18 5.84 -13.73
N THR A 612 -13.33 6.62 -14.40
CA THR A 612 -12.54 6.21 -15.57
C THR A 612 -11.14 5.91 -15.07
N ILE A 613 -10.74 4.64 -15.08
CA ILE A 613 -9.40 4.23 -14.68
C ILE A 613 -8.45 4.63 -15.81
N MET A 614 -7.53 5.56 -15.54
CA MET A 614 -6.53 5.98 -16.52
C MET A 614 -5.54 4.82 -16.76
N PRO A 615 -5.30 4.41 -18.02
CA PRO A 615 -4.37 3.32 -18.32
C PRO A 615 -2.93 3.76 -18.03
N VAL A 616 -2.18 2.94 -17.30
CA VAL A 616 -0.77 3.17 -16.98
C VAL A 616 0.11 2.54 -18.09
N ARG A 617 1.11 3.28 -18.58
CA ARG A 617 2.01 2.86 -19.68
C ARG A 617 3.07 1.85 -19.19
N VAL A 618 3.17 0.73 -19.89
CA VAL A 618 4.02 -0.44 -19.56
C VAL A 618 5.50 -0.25 -19.86
N VAL A 619 6.35 -0.82 -18.98
CA VAL A 619 7.72 -1.25 -19.29
C VAL A 619 7.77 -2.78 -19.10
N ARG A 620 8.19 -3.52 -20.12
CA ARG A 620 8.18 -5.00 -20.16
C ARG A 620 9.57 -5.55 -19.85
N GLU A 621 9.65 -6.52 -18.92
CA GLU A 621 10.78 -7.45 -18.85
C GLU A 621 10.32 -8.88 -18.51
N LYS A 622 11.14 -9.87 -18.90
CA LYS A 622 10.85 -11.29 -18.81
C LYS A 622 11.29 -11.84 -17.44
N PHE A 623 10.33 -12.21 -16.61
CA PHE A 623 10.59 -12.97 -15.40
C PHE A 623 10.89 -14.44 -15.76
N THR A 624 12.02 -14.96 -15.30
CA THR A 624 12.32 -16.40 -15.38
C THR A 624 12.45 -16.89 -13.94
N ALA A 625 11.44 -17.61 -13.45
CA ALA A 625 11.52 -18.31 -12.16
C ALA A 625 11.63 -19.81 -12.43
N LYS A 626 12.75 -20.41 -12.04
CA LYS A 626 12.87 -21.87 -11.86
C LYS A 626 12.48 -22.17 -10.42
N HIS A 627 11.43 -22.96 -10.22
CA HIS A 627 11.07 -23.49 -8.91
C HIS A 627 11.82 -24.81 -8.68
N HIS A 628 12.58 -24.87 -7.58
CA HIS A 628 12.97 -26.13 -6.95
C HIS A 628 12.14 -26.29 -5.68
N SER A 629 11.61 -27.49 -5.45
CA SER A 629 10.89 -27.82 -4.23
C SER A 629 11.89 -27.92 -3.06
N LEU A 630 11.83 -26.96 -2.14
CA LEU A 630 12.74 -26.82 -0.99
C LEU A 630 12.23 -27.53 0.28
N GLU A 631 11.09 -28.20 0.20
CA GLU A 631 10.38 -28.79 1.35
C GLU A 631 11.18 -29.91 2.02
N SER A 632 11.92 -30.70 1.25
CA SER A 632 12.73 -31.82 1.78
C SER A 632 13.94 -31.40 2.63
N THR A 633 14.38 -30.14 2.52
CA THR A 633 15.62 -29.66 3.19
C THR A 633 15.34 -28.63 4.28
N PHE A 634 14.28 -27.82 4.14
CA PHE A 634 14.01 -26.69 5.04
C PHE A 634 12.84 -26.90 6.01
N GLY A 635 12.12 -28.03 5.91
CA GLY A 635 11.01 -28.36 6.80
C GLY A 635 9.68 -27.70 6.39
N ASP A 636 8.76 -27.59 7.35
CA ASP A 636 7.40 -27.09 7.14
C ASP A 636 7.35 -25.65 6.58
N MET A 637 6.25 -25.31 5.90
CA MET A 637 6.01 -24.03 5.20
C MET A 637 6.30 -22.78 6.05
N GLY A 638 6.08 -22.88 7.38
CA GLY A 638 6.35 -21.79 8.31
C GLY A 638 7.84 -21.45 8.44
N VAL A 639 8.73 -22.45 8.38
CA VAL A 639 10.19 -22.24 8.48
C VAL A 639 10.73 -21.61 7.20
N ILE A 640 10.23 -22.06 6.04
CA ILE A 640 10.57 -21.48 4.74
C ILE A 640 10.20 -19.99 4.69
N ALA A 641 9.09 -19.60 5.33
CA ALA A 641 8.64 -18.21 5.39
C ALA A 641 9.55 -17.29 6.23
N ILE A 642 10.36 -17.85 7.14
CA ILE A 642 11.34 -17.09 7.92
C ILE A 642 12.54 -16.69 7.05
N LEU A 643 12.88 -17.48 6.02
CA LEU A 643 14.05 -17.23 5.17
C LEU A 643 14.00 -15.83 4.50
N PRO A 644 12.91 -15.40 3.84
CA PRO A 644 12.79 -14.03 3.33
C PRO A 644 12.99 -12.96 4.41
N MET A 645 12.52 -13.18 5.64
CA MET A 645 12.73 -12.24 6.74
C MET A 645 14.21 -12.09 7.06
N VAL A 646 14.90 -13.21 7.28
CA VAL A 646 16.33 -13.21 7.60
C VAL A 646 17.14 -12.61 6.46
N VAL A 647 16.81 -12.94 5.21
CA VAL A 647 17.52 -12.42 4.04
C VAL A 647 17.26 -10.92 3.86
N PHE A 648 16.00 -10.46 3.83
CA PHE A 648 15.71 -9.05 3.52
C PHE A 648 16.05 -8.08 4.65
N PHE A 649 15.87 -8.48 5.91
CA PHE A 649 16.33 -7.66 7.04
C PHE A 649 17.84 -7.80 7.25
N GLY A 650 18.42 -9.00 7.06
CA GLY A 650 19.86 -9.22 7.19
C GLY A 650 20.69 -8.52 6.13
N THR A 651 20.19 -8.43 4.90
CA THR A 651 20.82 -7.66 3.80
C THR A 651 20.50 -6.16 3.85
N SER A 652 19.79 -5.69 4.88
CA SER A 652 19.35 -4.28 5.04
C SER A 652 18.50 -3.74 3.89
N ILE A 653 17.90 -4.61 3.08
CA ILE A 653 16.87 -4.22 2.10
C ILE A 653 15.66 -3.66 2.86
N LEU A 654 15.26 -4.30 3.95
CA LEU A 654 14.24 -3.82 4.87
C LEU A 654 14.89 -3.26 6.15
N SER A 655 14.37 -2.13 6.64
CA SER A 655 14.85 -1.46 7.86
C SER A 655 13.97 -1.80 9.07
N LYS A 656 14.43 -1.43 10.27
CA LYS A 656 13.63 -1.54 11.50
C LYS A 656 12.27 -0.85 11.40
N ASP A 657 12.19 0.27 10.69
CA ASP A 657 10.94 1.00 10.50
C ASP A 657 9.94 0.21 9.65
N ASP A 658 10.42 -0.55 8.66
CA ASP A 658 9.59 -1.44 7.85
C ASP A 658 8.95 -2.54 8.72
N PHE A 659 9.69 -3.10 9.67
CA PHE A 659 9.18 -4.09 10.62
C PHE A 659 8.16 -3.52 11.62
N ASN A 660 8.41 -2.31 12.12
CA ASN A 660 7.48 -1.61 13.02
C ASN A 660 6.15 -1.29 12.31
N ASN A 661 6.21 -1.05 11.00
CA ASN A 661 5.06 -0.78 10.15
C ASN A 661 4.34 -2.06 9.66
N PHE A 662 4.76 -3.25 10.09
CA PHE A 662 4.00 -4.47 9.80
C PHE A 662 2.60 -4.39 10.39
N PRO A 663 1.58 -4.96 9.72
CA PRO A 663 0.21 -4.92 10.21
C PRO A 663 0.02 -5.94 11.34
N TRP A 664 0.60 -5.66 12.51
CA TRP A 664 0.54 -6.51 13.71
C TRP A 664 -0.89 -6.82 14.17
N THR A 665 -1.82 -5.93 13.89
CA THR A 665 -3.26 -6.14 14.13
C THR A 665 -3.81 -7.35 13.37
N ILE A 666 -3.34 -7.62 12.15
CA ILE A 666 -3.71 -8.81 11.35
C ILE A 666 -3.17 -10.08 12.01
N ILE A 667 -1.91 -10.04 12.46
CA ILE A 667 -1.26 -11.19 13.09
C ILE A 667 -1.98 -11.58 14.38
N ILE A 668 -2.27 -10.59 15.23
CA ILE A 668 -3.00 -10.79 16.48
C ILE A 668 -4.42 -11.31 16.21
N LEU A 669 -5.11 -10.76 15.19
CA LEU A 669 -6.44 -11.20 14.81
C LEU A 669 -6.45 -12.67 14.35
N ALA A 670 -5.50 -13.05 13.50
CA ALA A 670 -5.34 -14.43 13.05
C ALA A 670 -4.97 -15.38 14.21
N ALA A 671 -4.03 -14.98 15.07
CA ALA A 671 -3.63 -15.77 16.24
C ALA A 671 -4.79 -16.00 17.21
N GLY A 672 -5.62 -14.98 17.48
CA GLY A 672 -6.82 -15.13 18.31
C GLY A 672 -7.87 -16.05 17.67
N GLY A 673 -8.06 -15.98 16.35
CA GLY A 673 -8.94 -16.91 15.62
C GLY A 673 -8.47 -18.37 15.67
N LEU A 674 -7.15 -18.62 15.62
CA LEU A 674 -6.58 -19.95 15.80
C LEU A 674 -6.74 -20.47 17.23
N SER A 675 -6.54 -19.60 18.23
CA SER A 675 -6.81 -19.93 19.64
C SER A 675 -8.27 -20.31 19.87
N LEU A 676 -9.21 -19.54 19.31
CA LEU A 676 -10.64 -19.85 19.37
C LEU A 676 -10.93 -21.23 18.77
N GLY A 677 -10.37 -21.50 17.59
CA GLY A 677 -10.49 -22.80 16.95
C GLY A 677 -9.94 -23.93 17.81
N LYS A 678 -8.78 -23.75 18.45
CA LYS A 678 -8.19 -24.75 19.33
C LYS A 678 -9.04 -24.99 20.59
N SER A 679 -9.61 -23.95 21.18
CA SER A 679 -10.57 -24.07 22.31
C SER A 679 -11.83 -24.83 21.92
N VAL A 680 -12.39 -24.55 20.74
CA VAL A 680 -13.58 -25.26 20.24
C VAL A 680 -13.28 -26.73 19.93
N LYS A 681 -12.09 -27.02 19.39
CA LYS A 681 -11.65 -28.40 19.16
C LYS A 681 -11.52 -29.16 20.48
N SER A 682 -10.79 -28.61 21.45
CA SER A 682 -10.49 -29.31 22.70
C SER A 682 -11.71 -29.47 23.61
N SER A 683 -12.67 -28.53 23.58
CA SER A 683 -13.92 -28.64 24.35
C SER A 683 -14.84 -29.77 23.89
N GLY A 684 -14.65 -30.30 22.67
CA GLY A 684 -15.49 -31.36 22.09
C GLY A 684 -16.88 -30.88 21.68
N LEU A 685 -17.15 -29.58 21.74
CA LEU A 685 -18.43 -28.97 21.40
C LEU A 685 -18.90 -29.40 20.00
N LEU A 686 -18.01 -29.28 19.01
CA LEU A 686 -18.34 -29.61 17.63
C LEU A 686 -18.57 -31.12 17.42
N HIS A 687 -17.91 -31.98 18.19
CA HIS A 687 -18.15 -33.42 18.14
C HIS A 687 -19.56 -33.76 18.63
N THR A 688 -19.96 -33.25 19.81
CA THR A 688 -21.32 -33.44 20.34
C THR A 688 -22.39 -32.96 19.37
N VAL A 689 -22.27 -31.73 18.88
CA VAL A 689 -23.28 -31.15 17.97
C VAL A 689 -23.40 -31.95 16.69
N ALA A 690 -22.28 -32.45 16.16
CA ALA A 690 -22.30 -33.16 14.91
C ALA A 690 -22.78 -34.63 15.06
N VAL A 691 -22.55 -35.28 16.21
CA VAL A 691 -23.19 -36.58 16.56
C VAL A 691 -24.71 -36.41 16.72
N ASP A 692 -25.16 -35.37 17.42
CA ASP A 692 -26.59 -35.06 17.58
C ASP A 692 -27.28 -34.83 16.24
N ILE A 693 -26.62 -34.11 15.33
CA ILE A 693 -27.14 -33.88 13.97
C ILE A 693 -27.15 -35.18 13.18
N SER A 694 -26.12 -36.02 13.30
CA SER A 694 -26.05 -37.33 12.63
C SER A 694 -27.27 -38.20 12.98
N GLN A 695 -27.63 -38.29 14.26
CA GLN A 695 -28.77 -39.09 14.71
C GLN A 695 -30.11 -38.57 14.16
N ARG A 696 -30.23 -37.27 13.92
CA ARG A 696 -31.44 -36.64 13.35
C ARG A 696 -31.53 -36.77 11.83
N VAL A 697 -30.41 -37.06 11.18
CA VAL A 697 -30.28 -37.15 9.72
C VAL A 697 -30.35 -38.61 9.24
N ASP A 698 -30.36 -39.56 10.18
CA ASP A 698 -30.54 -40.99 9.91
C ASP A 698 -31.87 -41.25 9.16
N GLY A 699 -31.80 -41.97 8.04
CA GLY A 699 -32.94 -42.24 7.14
C GLY A 699 -33.29 -41.14 6.12
N LEU A 700 -32.52 -40.04 6.03
CA LEU A 700 -32.70 -39.04 4.96
C LEU A 700 -31.97 -39.41 3.66
N SER A 701 -32.46 -38.90 2.52
CA SER A 701 -31.79 -39.10 1.23
C SER A 701 -30.37 -38.51 1.21
N LEU A 702 -29.44 -39.11 0.46
CA LEU A 702 -28.06 -38.64 0.33
C LEU A 702 -27.97 -37.13 0.04
N TYR A 703 -28.79 -36.62 -0.88
CA TYR A 703 -28.83 -35.19 -1.19
C TYR A 703 -29.23 -34.32 0.01
N SER A 704 -30.20 -34.78 0.82
CA SER A 704 -30.60 -34.10 2.06
C SER A 704 -29.46 -34.09 3.08
N VAL A 705 -28.74 -35.20 3.22
CA VAL A 705 -27.55 -35.31 4.10
C VAL A 705 -26.48 -34.32 3.66
N VAL A 706 -26.16 -34.30 2.37
CA VAL A 706 -25.21 -33.35 1.76
C VAL A 706 -25.61 -31.90 2.04
N LEU A 707 -26.88 -31.54 1.82
CA LEU A 707 -27.37 -30.19 2.07
C LEU A 707 -27.24 -29.77 3.54
N VAL A 708 -27.59 -30.67 4.47
CA VAL A 708 -27.49 -30.42 5.91
C VAL A 708 -26.03 -30.22 6.32
N PHE A 709 -25.15 -31.16 5.96
CA PHE A 709 -23.73 -31.06 6.33
C PHE A 709 -22.99 -29.93 5.62
N ALA A 710 -23.32 -29.63 4.36
CA ALA A 710 -22.77 -28.47 3.66
C ALA A 710 -23.17 -27.15 4.34
N THR A 711 -24.44 -27.02 4.73
CA THR A 711 -24.95 -25.84 5.44
C THR A 711 -24.34 -25.73 6.83
N LEU A 712 -24.27 -26.84 7.56
CA LEU A 712 -23.65 -26.91 8.89
C LEU A 712 -22.19 -26.49 8.83
N THR A 713 -21.45 -27.04 7.86
CA THR A 713 -20.03 -26.73 7.64
C THR A 713 -19.84 -25.26 7.31
N MET A 714 -20.68 -24.67 6.45
CA MET A 714 -20.65 -23.25 6.13
C MET A 714 -20.84 -22.37 7.37
N VAL A 715 -21.80 -22.74 8.24
CA VAL A 715 -22.09 -21.98 9.48
C VAL A 715 -20.92 -22.10 10.45
N PHE A 716 -20.40 -23.29 10.73
CA PHE A 716 -19.27 -23.46 11.64
C PHE A 716 -17.99 -22.84 11.13
N ALA A 717 -17.68 -23.05 9.84
CA ALA A 717 -16.53 -22.46 9.20
C ALA A 717 -16.64 -20.93 9.09
N THR A 718 -17.80 -20.30 9.31
CA THR A 718 -17.95 -18.84 9.36
C THR A 718 -17.40 -18.24 10.66
N PHE A 719 -17.63 -18.91 11.79
CA PHE A 719 -17.26 -18.41 13.12
C PHE A 719 -15.89 -18.88 13.59
N ILE A 720 -15.37 -19.95 12.97
CA ILE A 720 -14.08 -20.58 13.28
C ILE A 720 -13.19 -20.51 12.04
N SER A 721 -11.90 -20.84 12.17
CA SER A 721 -10.99 -20.99 11.02
C SER A 721 -11.39 -22.17 10.13
N HIS A 722 -11.32 -21.97 8.81
CA HIS A 722 -11.58 -23.00 7.78
C HIS A 722 -10.85 -24.33 8.05
N SER A 723 -9.57 -24.27 8.38
CA SER A 723 -8.74 -25.46 8.61
C SER A 723 -9.11 -26.20 9.88
N VAL A 724 -9.55 -25.49 10.92
CA VAL A 724 -10.01 -26.11 12.17
C VAL A 724 -11.38 -26.76 11.97
N ALA A 725 -12.29 -26.09 11.25
CA ALA A 725 -13.58 -26.68 10.89
C ALA A 725 -13.39 -27.98 10.09
N ALA A 726 -12.48 -27.99 9.12
CA ALA A 726 -12.16 -29.18 8.33
C ALA A 726 -11.61 -30.33 9.18
N PHE A 727 -10.68 -30.05 10.11
CA PHE A 727 -10.10 -31.07 10.99
C PHE A 727 -11.16 -31.83 11.81
N ILE A 728 -12.26 -31.15 12.18
CA ILE A 728 -13.27 -31.71 13.07
C ILE A 728 -14.41 -32.33 12.29
N ILE A 729 -14.89 -31.65 11.25
CA ILE A 729 -16.10 -32.05 10.52
C ILE A 729 -15.79 -33.18 9.52
N LEU A 730 -14.65 -33.13 8.82
CA LEU A 730 -14.38 -34.07 7.73
C LEU A 730 -14.26 -35.54 8.17
N PRO A 731 -13.54 -35.89 9.26
CA PRO A 731 -13.46 -37.28 9.71
C PRO A 731 -14.82 -37.84 10.13
N LEU A 732 -15.62 -37.03 10.81
CA LEU A 732 -16.95 -37.42 11.25
C LEU A 732 -17.88 -37.63 10.05
N VAL A 733 -17.88 -36.69 9.11
CA VAL A 733 -18.72 -36.79 7.91
C VAL A 733 -18.31 -37.95 7.01
N ALA A 734 -17.02 -38.32 6.99
CA ALA A 734 -16.55 -39.53 6.35
C ALA A 734 -17.16 -40.79 6.99
N GLU A 735 -17.20 -40.85 8.32
CA GLU A 735 -17.77 -41.98 9.06
C GLU A 735 -19.28 -42.11 8.83
N ILE A 736 -19.99 -40.98 8.90
CA ILE A 736 -21.43 -40.92 8.62
C ILE A 736 -21.70 -41.36 7.18
N GLY A 737 -20.89 -40.89 6.23
CA GLY A 737 -21.00 -41.25 4.83
C GLY A 737 -20.80 -42.74 4.54
N ARG A 738 -20.02 -43.45 5.37
CA ARG A 738 -19.90 -44.92 5.30
C ARG A 738 -21.10 -45.65 5.89
N GLY A 739 -21.79 -45.02 6.85
CA GLY A 739 -22.96 -45.58 7.53
C GLY A 739 -24.29 -45.38 6.81
N LEU A 740 -24.33 -44.62 5.70
CA LEU A 740 -25.54 -44.40 4.90
C LEU A 740 -25.92 -45.65 4.08
N ASP A 741 -27.22 -45.80 3.78
CA ASP A 741 -27.77 -46.86 2.91
C ASP A 741 -27.07 -46.90 1.54
N GLU A 742 -26.73 -45.73 0.99
CA GLU A 742 -25.89 -45.56 -0.21
C GLU A 742 -24.57 -44.88 0.19
N PRO A 743 -23.48 -45.64 0.42
CA PRO A 743 -22.26 -45.09 0.99
C PRO A 743 -21.51 -44.20 -0.02
N HIS A 744 -21.49 -42.89 0.25
CA HIS A 744 -20.77 -41.88 -0.55
C HIS A 744 -19.94 -40.95 0.37
N PRO A 745 -18.95 -41.49 1.12
CA PRO A 745 -18.17 -40.70 2.07
C PRO A 745 -17.32 -39.64 1.38
N ASN A 746 -16.72 -39.92 0.21
CA ASN A 746 -15.83 -38.96 -0.45
C ASN A 746 -16.62 -37.77 -0.99
N LEU A 747 -17.84 -37.99 -1.48
CA LEU A 747 -18.76 -36.92 -1.87
C LEU A 747 -19.05 -35.97 -0.69
N LEU A 748 -19.38 -36.52 0.48
CA LEU A 748 -19.68 -35.71 1.66
C LEU A 748 -18.44 -34.95 2.17
N VAL A 749 -17.29 -35.61 2.24
CA VAL A 749 -16.01 -35.00 2.65
C VAL A 749 -15.63 -33.87 1.69
N MET A 750 -15.72 -34.10 0.38
CA MET A 750 -15.40 -33.08 -0.63
C MET A 750 -16.35 -31.89 -0.51
N THR A 751 -17.67 -32.14 -0.41
CA THR A 751 -18.67 -31.08 -0.24
C THR A 751 -18.36 -30.20 0.97
N CYS A 752 -18.10 -30.83 2.13
CA CYS A 752 -17.75 -30.11 3.35
C CYS A 752 -16.43 -29.35 3.21
N ALA A 753 -15.40 -29.92 2.58
CA ALA A 753 -14.12 -29.25 2.35
C ALA A 753 -14.27 -27.98 1.48
N LEU A 754 -15.08 -28.06 0.42
CA LEU A 754 -15.42 -26.90 -0.41
C LEU A 754 -16.19 -25.85 0.41
N MET A 755 -17.13 -26.27 1.26
CA MET A 755 -17.88 -25.34 2.11
C MET A 755 -17.06 -24.72 3.24
N CYS A 756 -16.02 -25.39 3.74
CA CYS A 756 -15.05 -24.76 4.64
C CYS A 756 -14.46 -23.51 3.99
N SER A 757 -14.01 -23.61 2.74
CA SER A 757 -13.48 -22.47 1.97
C SER A 757 -14.59 -21.50 1.50
N GLY A 758 -15.82 -22.01 1.33
CA GLY A 758 -17.00 -21.26 0.92
C GLY A 758 -17.60 -20.35 2.00
N ALA A 759 -17.20 -20.51 3.27
CA ALA A 759 -17.60 -19.66 4.37
C ALA A 759 -16.85 -18.32 4.34
N MET A 760 -17.53 -17.25 3.92
CA MET A 760 -16.91 -15.95 3.65
C MET A 760 -17.62 -14.78 4.33
N ALA A 761 -18.50 -15.05 5.29
CA ALA A 761 -19.42 -14.07 5.86
C ALA A 761 -18.78 -13.07 6.84
N LEU A 762 -17.78 -13.47 7.62
CA LEU A 762 -17.10 -12.59 8.57
C LEU A 762 -15.67 -12.26 8.14
N PRO A 763 -15.13 -11.12 8.59
CA PRO A 763 -13.76 -10.74 8.26
C PRO A 763 -12.72 -11.65 8.91
N THR A 764 -13.05 -12.27 10.05
CA THR A 764 -12.14 -13.15 10.81
C THR A 764 -12.14 -14.59 10.32
N THR A 765 -13.07 -14.93 9.43
CA THR A 765 -13.28 -16.30 8.93
C THR A 765 -12.06 -16.85 8.20
N SER A 766 -11.38 -16.00 7.42
CA SER A 766 -10.27 -16.42 6.57
C SER A 766 -9.19 -15.34 6.45
N PHE A 767 -7.98 -15.75 6.12
CA PHE A 767 -6.85 -14.84 5.91
C PHE A 767 -7.08 -13.81 4.79
N PRO A 768 -7.68 -14.17 3.63
CA PRO A 768 -8.06 -13.18 2.62
C PRO A 768 -9.02 -12.12 3.16
N ASN A 769 -9.98 -12.53 4.01
CA ASN A 769 -10.94 -11.61 4.59
C ASN A 769 -10.28 -10.66 5.61
N ILE A 770 -9.39 -11.19 6.46
CA ILE A 770 -8.64 -10.42 7.44
C ILE A 770 -7.76 -9.37 6.74
N THR A 771 -7.05 -9.77 5.69
CA THR A 771 -6.16 -8.88 4.94
C THR A 771 -6.94 -7.77 4.22
N ALA A 772 -8.16 -8.04 3.75
CA ALA A 772 -9.02 -7.05 3.11
C ALA A 772 -9.62 -6.02 4.08
N ILE A 773 -10.13 -6.44 5.25
CA ILE A 773 -10.76 -5.48 6.18
C ILE A 773 -9.75 -4.50 6.80
N MET A 774 -8.48 -4.90 6.88
CA MET A 774 -7.41 -4.06 7.41
C MET A 774 -6.77 -3.16 6.35
N LYS A 775 -7.27 -3.14 5.10
CA LYS A 775 -6.80 -2.19 4.09
C LYS A 775 -7.29 -0.79 4.41
N GLU A 776 -6.33 0.13 4.49
CA GLU A 776 -6.55 1.54 4.79
C GLU A 776 -6.13 2.43 3.61
N ASP A 777 -6.86 3.52 3.43
CA ASP A 777 -6.54 4.56 2.47
C ASP A 777 -5.36 5.42 2.96
N ALA A 778 -4.84 6.31 2.11
CA ALA A 778 -3.80 7.27 2.47
C ALA A 778 -4.17 8.15 3.69
N THR A 779 -5.46 8.26 4.04
CA THR A 779 -5.98 8.98 5.21
C THR A 779 -6.01 8.15 6.50
N GLY A 780 -5.65 6.86 6.47
CA GLY A 780 -5.73 5.94 7.62
C GLY A 780 -7.15 5.43 7.91
N GLN A 781 -8.11 5.67 7.00
CA GLN A 781 -9.48 5.16 7.09
C GLN A 781 -9.57 3.78 6.42
N ARG A 782 -10.27 2.82 7.05
CA ARG A 782 -10.49 1.50 6.46
C ARG A 782 -11.40 1.58 5.24
N TYR A 783 -11.03 0.90 4.15
CA TYR A 783 -11.88 0.82 2.96
C TYR A 783 -13.17 0.03 3.23
N LEU A 784 -13.08 -1.02 4.05
CA LEU A 784 -14.18 -1.95 4.36
C LEU A 784 -14.51 -1.92 5.85
N THR A 785 -15.79 -2.19 6.14
CA THR A 785 -16.35 -2.38 7.48
C THR A 785 -16.90 -3.79 7.59
N VAL A 786 -17.14 -4.31 8.80
CA VAL A 786 -17.75 -5.64 9.00
C VAL A 786 -19.11 -5.74 8.32
N ASN A 787 -19.89 -4.66 8.31
CA ASN A 787 -21.17 -4.62 7.60
C ASN A 787 -21.04 -4.92 6.09
N HIS A 788 -19.93 -4.54 5.45
CA HIS A 788 -19.67 -4.90 4.06
C HIS A 788 -19.44 -6.42 3.90
N PHE A 789 -18.75 -7.05 4.85
CA PHE A 789 -18.57 -8.51 4.88
C PHE A 789 -19.87 -9.25 5.18
N ILE A 790 -20.64 -8.83 6.19
CA ILE A 790 -21.92 -9.47 6.50
C ILE A 790 -22.88 -9.37 5.30
N SER A 791 -23.02 -8.17 4.73
CA SER A 791 -24.01 -7.94 3.68
C SER A 791 -23.66 -8.52 2.31
N ARG A 792 -22.38 -8.79 2.01
CA ARG A 792 -21.96 -9.38 0.71
C ARG A 792 -21.37 -10.78 0.85
N GLY A 793 -20.66 -11.04 1.95
CA GLY A 793 -20.09 -12.34 2.28
C GLY A 793 -21.14 -13.39 2.61
N ILE A 794 -22.24 -13.05 3.30
CA ILE A 794 -23.34 -14.01 3.53
C ILE A 794 -23.98 -14.42 2.19
N PRO A 795 -24.43 -13.49 1.32
CA PRO A 795 -24.94 -13.87 0.00
C PRO A 795 -23.92 -14.64 -0.84
N ALA A 796 -22.64 -14.26 -0.82
CA ALA A 796 -21.58 -14.99 -1.52
C ALA A 796 -21.43 -16.44 -1.02
N SER A 797 -21.50 -16.65 0.29
CA SER A 797 -21.42 -17.98 0.91
C SER A 797 -22.63 -18.84 0.51
N ILE A 798 -23.84 -18.25 0.54
CA ILE A 798 -25.07 -18.94 0.13
C ILE A 798 -25.05 -19.27 -1.36
N MET A 799 -24.61 -18.36 -2.22
CA MET A 799 -24.46 -18.64 -3.66
C MET A 799 -23.46 -19.76 -3.91
N THR A 800 -22.34 -19.76 -3.17
CA THR A 800 -21.34 -20.84 -3.26
C THR A 800 -21.92 -22.17 -2.78
N LEU A 801 -22.69 -22.18 -1.68
CA LEU A 801 -23.42 -23.35 -1.19
C LEU A 801 -24.36 -23.91 -2.26
N CYS A 802 -25.15 -23.04 -2.92
CA CYS A 802 -26.03 -23.47 -4.01
C CYS A 802 -25.25 -24.11 -5.16
N VAL A 803 -24.10 -23.54 -5.56
CA VAL A 803 -23.27 -24.09 -6.64
C VAL A 803 -22.64 -25.43 -6.22
N VAL A 804 -22.13 -25.55 -5.00
CA VAL A 804 -21.53 -26.79 -4.47
C VAL A 804 -22.57 -27.91 -4.38
N VAL A 805 -23.75 -27.64 -3.82
CA VAL A 805 -24.81 -28.65 -3.65
C VAL A 805 -25.51 -29.01 -4.97
N THR A 806 -25.41 -28.19 -6.02
CA THR A 806 -25.99 -28.51 -7.34
C THR A 806 -24.94 -29.03 -8.31
N LEU A 807 -24.10 -28.14 -8.84
CA LEU A 807 -23.06 -28.47 -9.82
C LEU A 807 -21.98 -29.36 -9.21
N GLY A 808 -21.57 -29.08 -7.97
CA GLY A 808 -20.59 -29.91 -7.26
C GLY A 808 -21.12 -31.32 -7.03
N TYR A 809 -22.31 -31.45 -6.44
CA TYR A 809 -22.99 -32.74 -6.24
C TYR A 809 -23.11 -33.54 -7.53
N GLY A 810 -23.62 -32.92 -8.61
CA GLY A 810 -23.74 -33.59 -9.90
C GLY A 810 -22.39 -34.04 -10.47
N SER A 811 -21.35 -33.20 -10.37
CA SER A 811 -20.01 -33.53 -10.86
C SER A 811 -19.36 -34.65 -10.05
N MET A 812 -19.54 -34.64 -8.72
CA MET A 812 -19.06 -35.69 -7.81
C MET A 812 -19.75 -37.03 -8.09
N HIS A 813 -21.07 -37.02 -8.25
CA HIS A 813 -21.84 -38.22 -8.54
C HIS A 813 -21.46 -38.85 -9.89
N VAL A 814 -21.22 -38.04 -10.93
CA VAL A 814 -20.74 -38.51 -12.25
C VAL A 814 -19.34 -39.13 -12.17
N MET A 815 -18.49 -38.65 -11.27
CA MET A 815 -17.13 -39.17 -11.06
C MET A 815 -17.07 -40.37 -10.12
N GLY A 816 -18.19 -40.76 -9.50
CA GLY A 816 -18.26 -41.88 -8.54
C GLY A 816 -17.59 -41.59 -7.20
N PHE A 817 -17.64 -40.33 -6.74
CA PHE A 817 -17.21 -39.93 -5.39
C PHE A 817 -18.16 -40.44 -4.30
#